data_AF-A0A7H0GIN8-F1
#
_entry.id   AF-A0A7H0GIN8-F1
#
_cell.length_a   1.000
_cell.length_b   1.000
_cell.length_c   1.000
_cell.angle_alpha   90.00
_cell.angle_beta   90.00
_cell.angle_gamma   90.00
#
_symmetry.space_group_name_H-M   'P 1'
#
loop_
_entity.id
_entity.type
_entity.pdbx_description
1 polymer ?
#
loop_
_entity_poly.entity_id
_entity_poly.type
_entity_poly.pdbx_seq_one_letter_code
_entity_poly.pdbx_strand_id
1 'polypeptide(L)'
;MVDPDNPENRAPARQSIRQPEQEHDTELKDLVGSVIAVYRARARAIIGAASMETLSAELAATVSKASESEYRRRHSHQGRDLKVAAAISLMDLVAIGFSPSLIKQSSDALHWSWVESGPSPSAELVSRQSLCTELHPKLAADLVRAAENVFRRRAGASEKCSNMLELATLLRPISPDDANAVFNNAVHVAAHIDREAMSQIELLEKFVTRGAGHFSAQAELSRNATTVVADASLRLDGYDGFPWSAAMSALARLDGPRALADVIRWDDENVAELRSTLPDLLKAGLAQGWLPPAHASSLALLTSSDGDVVNQALTRAIATDSDEAATLAEAAAQDTLIRYRHDRNPKLSQLTQQAGLTGPWCSALLAQEAFIKELPSSQRGEGYRTDYVPTDRQEIVADRAWSLAEVTNADMLRRAVDARQLELRSQQRYDSVRGLLRQARHAVPLRDRLKHLDALNLLTTDRGSHDTSWALVDAAQEWRATSPAVAQWCNSNLPERIKSSLVHYAKPYGYDEDRFETVLALVELQPAEITDLMLAGISANVSRLSAERVHHLVGLLSSHLGTQDAAGLAQWYASRLVSRLTDADRVILPADDDYPKDVDTAAAGMVFACFGSPDMRERWRAAHAARRYAATGCIAALRSLTAMYEVRQLPAFRSSELPFYWLAARLWFALAWERIAHERPEKAFETGEVLLRIALNDGFPHMLVRSVARDACLALLAAGWIPPQADARSALERVNQSTVPRANQARQTKRHGIGRGRRSVERTTRFHFDEMDTKPYWYSNITSGFANVDLDDFCAEADRWIVDMWGADENTYRWDHEPRRKSFERYNYNLTNHSHGSLPTVERYSTYLEWHAMWCAAGELLKSEPLPKPDQTGGSWGSLDERLRSHRPAEPPFGQLIWPARPHWYRRTGISVQAMHAGGSNPSMKANTGERFFRRIGSNTRSSMRARRAIWKNKKRPLRYPALWPTVAQPQR
;
A
#
# COMPACT_ATOMS: atom_id res chain seq x y z
N MET A 1 -37.96 18.99 31.69
CA MET A 1 -38.76 17.78 31.94
C MET A 1 -39.80 17.71 30.84
N VAL A 2 -39.71 16.71 29.97
CA VAL A 2 -40.68 16.45 28.90
C VAL A 2 -41.14 15.01 29.08
N ASP A 3 -42.44 14.82 29.00
CA ASP A 3 -43.18 13.58 29.27
C ASP A 3 -42.76 12.43 28.31
N PRO A 4 -42.30 11.28 28.83
CA PRO A 4 -41.80 10.17 28.02
C PRO A 4 -42.90 9.32 27.32
N ASP A 5 -44.19 9.63 27.47
CA ASP A 5 -45.29 8.80 26.95
C ASP A 5 -45.99 9.32 25.67
N ASN A 6 -45.40 10.27 24.91
CA ASN A 6 -45.97 10.66 23.61
C ASN A 6 -45.73 9.57 22.53
N PRO A 7 -46.79 8.96 21.94
CA PRO A 7 -46.67 7.91 20.93
C PRO A 7 -46.03 8.34 19.60
N GLU A 8 -45.90 9.64 19.31
CA GLU A 8 -45.25 10.15 18.08
C GLU A 8 -43.72 9.97 18.08
N ASN A 9 -43.08 9.82 19.24
CA ASN A 9 -41.62 9.65 19.34
C ASN A 9 -41.11 8.21 19.16
N ARG A 10 -42.00 7.21 19.01
CA ARG A 10 -41.61 5.81 18.75
C ARG A 10 -41.48 5.45 17.26
N ALA A 11 -41.94 6.31 16.35
CA ALA A 11 -41.88 6.09 14.91
C ALA A 11 -40.45 6.17 14.30
N PRO A 12 -39.60 7.18 14.62
CA PRO A 12 -38.29 7.31 13.97
C PRO A 12 -37.28 6.23 14.40
N ALA A 13 -37.35 5.76 15.65
CA ALA A 13 -36.47 4.68 16.15
C ALA A 13 -36.83 3.29 15.60
N ARG A 14 -38.09 3.06 15.19
CA ARG A 14 -38.49 1.82 14.51
C ARG A 14 -38.22 1.85 13.01
N GLN A 15 -38.20 3.03 12.38
CA GLN A 15 -37.80 3.18 10.98
C GLN A 15 -36.28 2.98 10.78
N SER A 16 -35.44 3.46 11.71
CA SER A 16 -33.97 3.31 11.59
C SER A 16 -33.44 1.88 11.81
N ILE A 17 -34.22 1.02 12.49
CA ILE A 17 -33.87 -0.40 12.68
C ILE A 17 -34.47 -1.28 11.56
N ARG A 18 -35.63 -0.91 10.99
CA ARG A 18 -36.26 -1.64 9.88
C ARG A 18 -35.55 -1.47 8.54
N GLN A 19 -34.89 -0.35 8.30
CA GLN A 19 -34.13 -0.09 7.06
C GLN A 19 -32.95 -1.06 6.86
N PRO A 20 -32.04 -1.26 7.83
CA PRO A 20 -30.94 -2.22 7.66
C PRO A 20 -31.42 -3.68 7.58
N GLU A 21 -32.52 -4.04 8.24
CA GLU A 21 -33.14 -5.37 8.08
C GLU A 21 -33.78 -5.55 6.70
N GLN A 22 -34.45 -4.53 6.16
CA GLN A 22 -35.00 -4.55 4.81
C GLN A 22 -33.92 -4.54 3.72
N GLU A 23 -32.82 -3.81 3.93
CA GLU A 23 -31.65 -3.84 3.05
C GLU A 23 -30.96 -5.21 3.09
N HIS A 24 -30.75 -5.78 4.28
CA HIS A 24 -30.21 -7.14 4.42
C HIS A 24 -31.11 -8.18 3.75
N ASP A 25 -32.43 -8.12 3.95
CA ASP A 25 -33.39 -9.03 3.33
C ASP A 25 -33.48 -8.84 1.81
N THR A 26 -33.33 -7.60 1.32
CA THR A 26 -33.31 -7.29 -0.12
C THR A 26 -32.02 -7.78 -0.75
N GLU A 27 -30.87 -7.56 -0.09
CA GLU A 27 -29.57 -8.07 -0.50
C GLU A 27 -29.56 -9.60 -0.51
N LEU A 28 -30.11 -10.26 0.52
CA LEU A 28 -30.24 -11.71 0.58
C LEU A 28 -31.18 -12.24 -0.52
N LYS A 29 -32.33 -11.58 -0.76
CA LYS A 29 -33.26 -11.94 -1.85
C LYS A 29 -32.65 -11.73 -3.23
N ASP A 30 -31.86 -10.69 -3.44
CA ASP A 30 -31.17 -10.42 -4.70
C ASP A 30 -29.99 -11.37 -4.92
N LEU A 31 -29.24 -11.71 -3.85
CA LEU A 31 -28.13 -12.66 -3.85
C LEU A 31 -28.61 -14.06 -4.18
N VAL A 32 -29.62 -14.53 -3.45
CA VAL A 32 -30.12 -15.90 -3.53
C VAL A 32 -31.11 -16.05 -4.69
N GLY A 33 -31.96 -15.07 -4.97
CA GLY A 33 -33.05 -15.17 -5.95
C GLY A 33 -32.57 -15.37 -7.39
N SER A 34 -31.46 -14.73 -7.78
CA SER A 34 -30.89 -14.89 -9.13
C SER A 34 -30.27 -16.28 -9.34
N VAL A 35 -29.56 -16.80 -8.34
CA VAL A 35 -28.95 -18.13 -8.38
C VAL A 35 -29.99 -19.24 -8.21
N ILE A 36 -31.02 -19.04 -7.37
CA ILE A 36 -32.15 -19.95 -7.25
C ILE A 36 -32.90 -20.10 -8.58
N ALA A 37 -33.04 -19.03 -9.36
CA ALA A 37 -33.68 -19.12 -10.67
C ALA A 37 -32.91 -20.08 -11.60
N VAL A 38 -31.57 -20.06 -11.56
CA VAL A 38 -30.72 -21.01 -12.31
C VAL A 38 -30.94 -22.44 -11.82
N TYR A 39 -30.95 -22.67 -10.50
CA TYR A 39 -31.24 -24.00 -9.94
C TYR A 39 -32.65 -24.49 -10.27
N ARG A 40 -33.64 -23.59 -10.34
CA ARG A 40 -35.00 -23.90 -10.74
C ARG A 40 -35.06 -24.33 -12.22
N ALA A 41 -34.40 -23.58 -13.12
CA ALA A 41 -34.30 -23.94 -14.53
C ALA A 41 -33.62 -25.32 -14.69
N ARG A 42 -32.51 -25.55 -13.97
CA ARG A 42 -31.81 -26.84 -13.92
C ARG A 42 -32.72 -27.97 -13.42
N ALA A 43 -33.46 -27.76 -12.33
CA ALA A 43 -34.36 -28.77 -11.79
C ALA A 43 -35.49 -29.10 -12.78
N ARG A 44 -36.08 -28.10 -13.43
CA ARG A 44 -37.11 -28.28 -14.47
C ARG A 44 -36.59 -29.07 -15.67
N ALA A 45 -35.33 -28.84 -16.04
CA ALA A 45 -34.66 -29.60 -17.08
C ALA A 45 -34.48 -31.08 -16.70
N ILE A 46 -34.04 -31.36 -15.47
CA ILE A 46 -33.85 -32.73 -14.97
C ILE A 46 -35.16 -33.52 -14.89
N ILE A 47 -36.26 -32.87 -14.48
CA ILE A 47 -37.59 -33.53 -14.38
C ILE A 47 -38.32 -33.63 -15.73
N GLY A 48 -37.77 -33.08 -16.82
CA GLY A 48 -38.40 -33.12 -18.14
C GLY A 48 -39.70 -32.32 -18.25
N ALA A 49 -39.81 -31.17 -17.58
CA ALA A 49 -41.07 -30.41 -17.47
C ALA A 49 -41.54 -29.72 -18.76
N ALA A 50 -40.74 -29.70 -19.84
CA ALA A 50 -41.04 -29.06 -21.12
C ALA A 50 -40.15 -29.62 -22.24
N SER A 51 -40.34 -29.14 -23.47
CA SER A 51 -39.46 -29.48 -24.60
C SER A 51 -38.03 -28.97 -24.40
N MET A 52 -37.05 -29.65 -25.00
CA MET A 52 -35.63 -29.31 -24.87
C MET A 52 -35.32 -27.89 -25.38
N GLU A 53 -35.99 -27.44 -26.44
CA GLU A 53 -35.86 -26.07 -26.98
C GLU A 53 -36.37 -25.03 -25.98
N THR A 54 -37.54 -25.27 -25.39
CA THR A 54 -38.12 -24.36 -24.39
C THR A 54 -37.23 -24.26 -23.15
N LEU A 55 -36.70 -25.40 -22.66
CA LEU A 55 -35.82 -25.45 -21.51
C LEU A 55 -34.47 -24.78 -21.78
N SER A 56 -33.93 -24.93 -22.99
CA SER A 56 -32.68 -24.29 -23.42
C SER A 56 -32.82 -22.77 -23.47
N ALA A 57 -33.93 -22.26 -24.02
CA ALA A 57 -34.21 -20.83 -24.05
C ALA A 57 -34.44 -20.25 -22.64
N GLU A 58 -35.17 -20.97 -21.77
CA GLU A 58 -35.39 -20.58 -20.38
C GLU A 58 -34.06 -20.51 -19.59
N LEU A 59 -33.19 -21.50 -19.77
CA LEU A 59 -31.88 -21.53 -19.12
C LEU A 59 -31.03 -20.33 -19.58
N ALA A 60 -30.92 -20.10 -20.89
CA ALA A 60 -30.15 -19.00 -21.45
C ALA A 60 -30.63 -17.63 -20.95
N ALA A 61 -31.94 -17.39 -20.94
CA ALA A 61 -32.52 -16.15 -20.43
C ALA A 61 -32.28 -15.96 -18.92
N THR A 62 -32.40 -17.04 -18.15
CA THR A 62 -32.19 -17.00 -16.69
C THR A 62 -30.72 -16.73 -16.36
N VAL A 63 -29.80 -17.36 -17.09
CA VAL A 63 -28.37 -17.14 -16.95
C VAL A 63 -27.99 -15.72 -17.37
N SER A 64 -28.48 -15.21 -18.50
CA SER A 64 -28.26 -13.82 -18.93
C SER A 64 -28.67 -12.83 -17.85
N LYS A 65 -29.85 -13.02 -17.27
CA LYS A 65 -30.34 -12.16 -16.17
C LYS A 65 -29.46 -12.27 -14.91
N ALA A 66 -28.95 -13.46 -14.61
CA ALA A 66 -28.07 -13.69 -13.47
C ALA A 66 -26.65 -13.12 -13.70
N SER A 67 -26.17 -13.09 -14.94
CA SER A 67 -24.93 -12.41 -15.34
C SER A 67 -25.10 -10.88 -15.39
N GLU A 68 -26.22 -10.34 -15.85
CA GLU A 68 -26.46 -8.88 -15.89
C GLU A 68 -26.45 -8.23 -14.50
N SER A 69 -26.94 -8.95 -13.49
CA SER A 69 -26.96 -8.47 -12.11
C SER A 69 -25.62 -8.71 -11.37
N GLU A 70 -24.54 -8.96 -12.11
CA GLU A 70 -23.15 -9.13 -11.64
C GLU A 70 -22.56 -7.90 -10.95
N TYR A 71 -22.92 -6.69 -11.38
CA TYR A 71 -22.34 -5.43 -10.89
C TYR A 71 -22.44 -5.26 -9.36
N ARG A 72 -23.58 -5.62 -8.75
CA ARG A 72 -23.80 -5.49 -7.29
C ARG A 72 -23.15 -6.61 -6.46
N ARG A 73 -22.69 -7.72 -7.07
CA ARG A 73 -22.50 -9.00 -6.37
C ARG A 73 -21.12 -9.65 -6.51
N ARG A 74 -20.17 -8.98 -7.18
CA ARG A 74 -18.82 -9.50 -7.40
C ARG A 74 -17.95 -9.56 -6.14
N HIS A 75 -18.28 -8.78 -5.12
CA HIS A 75 -17.39 -8.49 -3.99
C HIS A 75 -17.76 -9.20 -2.68
N SER A 76 -18.93 -9.84 -2.58
CA SER A 76 -19.18 -10.79 -1.49
C SER A 76 -18.57 -12.14 -1.87
N HIS A 77 -17.61 -12.63 -1.07
CA HIS A 77 -16.98 -13.94 -1.31
C HIS A 77 -18.05 -15.04 -1.42
N GLN A 78 -19.11 -14.92 -0.62
CA GLN A 78 -20.26 -15.82 -0.63
C GLN A 78 -21.03 -15.80 -1.96
N GLY A 79 -21.19 -14.63 -2.61
CA GLY A 79 -21.85 -14.51 -3.91
C GLY A 79 -21.05 -15.13 -5.06
N ARG A 80 -19.72 -15.00 -5.02
CA ARG A 80 -18.81 -15.64 -5.98
C ARG A 80 -18.92 -17.16 -5.88
N ASP A 81 -18.79 -17.71 -4.68
CA ASP A 81 -18.82 -19.16 -4.45
C ASP A 81 -20.16 -19.77 -4.87
N LEU A 82 -21.28 -19.09 -4.61
CA LEU A 82 -22.62 -19.53 -5.01
C LEU A 82 -22.78 -19.62 -6.53
N LYS A 83 -22.26 -18.64 -7.29
CA LYS A 83 -22.31 -18.64 -8.76
C LYS A 83 -21.40 -19.70 -9.37
N VAL A 84 -20.18 -19.86 -8.83
CA VAL A 84 -19.27 -20.93 -9.27
C VAL A 84 -19.92 -22.30 -9.03
N ALA A 85 -20.54 -22.50 -7.87
CA ALA A 85 -21.31 -23.72 -7.59
C ALA A 85 -22.47 -23.93 -8.58
N ALA A 86 -23.21 -22.86 -8.91
CA ALA A 86 -24.28 -22.94 -9.90
C ALA A 86 -23.74 -23.29 -11.30
N ALA A 87 -22.64 -22.67 -11.74
CA ALA A 87 -21.96 -22.97 -13.00
C ALA A 87 -21.52 -24.44 -13.07
N ILE A 88 -20.89 -24.96 -12.01
CA ILE A 88 -20.49 -26.37 -11.89
C ILE A 88 -21.71 -27.28 -12.00
N SER A 89 -22.83 -26.94 -11.35
CA SER A 89 -24.05 -27.74 -11.36
C SER A 89 -24.70 -27.84 -12.75
N LEU A 90 -24.53 -26.84 -13.62
CA LEU A 90 -25.10 -26.86 -14.98
C LEU A 90 -24.47 -27.93 -15.86
N MET A 91 -23.22 -28.35 -15.59
CA MET A 91 -22.56 -29.40 -16.35
C MET A 91 -23.29 -30.74 -16.29
N ASP A 92 -24.07 -31.00 -15.23
CA ASP A 92 -24.88 -32.22 -15.11
C ASP A 92 -25.99 -32.28 -16.19
N LEU A 93 -26.37 -31.14 -16.79
CA LEU A 93 -27.38 -31.08 -17.85
C LEU A 93 -26.90 -31.71 -19.17
N VAL A 94 -25.58 -31.80 -19.38
CA VAL A 94 -25.02 -32.49 -20.55
C VAL A 94 -25.39 -33.98 -20.52
N ALA A 95 -25.39 -34.60 -19.33
CA ALA A 95 -25.73 -36.01 -19.18
C ALA A 95 -27.20 -36.35 -19.51
N ILE A 96 -28.09 -35.34 -19.54
CA ILE A 96 -29.51 -35.50 -19.88
C ILE A 96 -29.86 -34.98 -21.28
N GLY A 97 -28.85 -34.70 -22.12
CA GLY A 97 -29.03 -34.42 -23.55
C GLY A 97 -29.02 -32.92 -23.93
N PHE A 98 -28.63 -32.01 -23.05
CA PHE A 98 -28.38 -30.62 -23.46
C PHE A 98 -27.11 -30.52 -24.30
N SER A 99 -27.11 -29.59 -25.26
CA SER A 99 -25.92 -29.29 -26.07
C SER A 99 -24.75 -28.86 -25.18
N PRO A 100 -23.58 -29.54 -25.26
CA PRO A 100 -22.41 -29.17 -24.47
C PRO A 100 -21.99 -27.72 -24.67
N SER A 101 -22.12 -27.19 -25.89
CA SER A 101 -21.72 -25.81 -26.21
C SER A 101 -22.59 -24.75 -25.52
N LEU A 102 -23.91 -25.01 -25.43
CA LEU A 102 -24.85 -24.15 -24.71
C LEU A 102 -24.56 -24.16 -23.20
N ILE A 103 -24.30 -25.34 -22.64
CA ILE A 103 -24.00 -25.49 -21.21
C ILE A 103 -22.67 -24.82 -20.86
N LYS A 104 -21.63 -24.96 -21.70
CA LYS A 104 -20.36 -24.24 -21.53
C LYS A 104 -20.58 -22.72 -21.54
N GLN A 105 -21.30 -22.20 -22.53
CA GLN A 105 -21.60 -20.76 -22.60
C GLN A 105 -22.36 -20.28 -21.36
N SER A 106 -23.32 -21.07 -20.88
CA SER A 106 -24.10 -20.77 -19.69
C SER A 106 -23.25 -20.83 -18.41
N SER A 107 -22.38 -21.83 -18.27
CA SER A 107 -21.49 -21.95 -17.13
C SER A 107 -20.45 -20.84 -17.11
N ASP A 108 -19.91 -20.44 -18.26
CA ASP A 108 -18.92 -19.37 -18.37
C ASP A 108 -19.57 -17.98 -18.14
N ALA A 109 -20.82 -17.78 -18.53
CA ALA A 109 -21.54 -16.55 -18.21
C ALA A 109 -21.80 -16.39 -16.70
N LEU A 110 -21.98 -17.51 -15.98
CA LEU A 110 -22.10 -17.50 -14.51
C LEU A 110 -20.73 -17.42 -13.82
N HIS A 111 -19.74 -18.12 -14.37
CA HIS A 111 -18.36 -18.12 -13.94
C HIS A 111 -17.62 -16.99 -14.67
N TRP A 112 -17.76 -15.77 -14.13
CA TRP A 112 -17.03 -14.53 -14.44
C TRP A 112 -15.81 -14.69 -15.38
N SER A 113 -15.65 -13.78 -16.37
CA SER A 113 -14.63 -13.86 -17.43
C SER A 113 -13.21 -14.09 -16.88
N TRP A 114 -12.82 -15.34 -16.69
CA TRP A 114 -11.53 -15.77 -16.17
C TRP A 114 -10.46 -15.74 -17.27
N VAL A 115 -10.91 -15.86 -18.52
CA VAL A 115 -10.06 -15.78 -19.71
C VAL A 115 -9.38 -14.42 -19.83
N GLU A 116 -10.07 -13.33 -19.49
CA GLU A 116 -9.55 -11.95 -19.60
C GLU A 116 -9.10 -11.35 -18.26
N SER A 117 -9.67 -11.79 -17.14
CA SER A 117 -9.46 -11.12 -15.84
C SER A 117 -8.17 -11.52 -15.12
N GLY A 118 -7.52 -12.65 -15.48
CA GLY A 118 -6.19 -13.04 -14.99
C GLY A 118 -6.12 -14.11 -13.90
N PRO A 119 -7.12 -14.31 -13.01
CA PRO A 119 -7.12 -15.45 -12.10
C PRO A 119 -7.49 -16.78 -12.75
N SER A 120 -6.92 -17.86 -12.24
CA SER A 120 -7.22 -19.22 -12.69
C SER A 120 -8.72 -19.53 -12.61
N PRO A 121 -9.27 -20.27 -13.59
CA PRO A 121 -10.64 -20.77 -13.51
C PRO A 121 -10.83 -21.71 -12.32
N SER A 122 -12.08 -21.93 -11.92
CA SER A 122 -12.38 -23.02 -10.99
C SER A 122 -11.92 -24.36 -11.58
N ALA A 123 -10.95 -25.00 -10.93
CA ALA A 123 -10.42 -26.29 -11.34
C ALA A 123 -11.51 -27.37 -11.46
N GLU A 124 -12.52 -27.35 -10.58
CA GLU A 124 -13.66 -28.27 -10.62
C GLU A 124 -14.53 -28.05 -11.87
N LEU A 125 -14.81 -26.78 -12.22
CA LEU A 125 -15.61 -26.47 -13.41
C LEU A 125 -14.89 -26.96 -14.69
N VAL A 126 -13.60 -26.63 -14.81
CA VAL A 126 -12.79 -27.05 -15.97
C VAL A 126 -12.66 -28.57 -16.04
N SER A 127 -12.49 -29.24 -14.90
CA SER A 127 -12.44 -30.71 -14.83
C SER A 127 -13.74 -31.36 -15.29
N ARG A 128 -14.91 -30.76 -15.01
CA ARG A 128 -16.19 -31.26 -15.54
C ARG A 128 -16.36 -30.98 -17.03
N GLN A 129 -15.94 -29.80 -17.49
CA GLN A 129 -15.98 -29.46 -18.92
C GLN A 129 -15.04 -30.37 -19.74
N SER A 130 -13.89 -30.76 -19.18
CA SER A 130 -12.91 -31.63 -19.86
C SER A 130 -13.38 -33.08 -20.04
N LEU A 131 -14.40 -33.53 -19.30
CA LEU A 131 -15.06 -34.82 -19.54
C LEU A 131 -15.82 -34.87 -20.88
N CYS A 132 -16.16 -33.71 -21.45
CA CYS A 132 -16.88 -33.60 -22.72
C CYS A 132 -15.89 -33.33 -23.87
N THR A 133 -15.56 -34.34 -24.67
CA THR A 133 -14.60 -34.23 -25.79
C THR A 133 -14.97 -33.16 -26.82
N GLU A 134 -16.27 -32.90 -27.03
CA GLU A 134 -16.76 -31.83 -27.91
C GLU A 134 -16.35 -30.42 -27.46
N LEU A 135 -16.07 -30.23 -26.17
CA LEU A 135 -15.66 -28.94 -25.62
C LEU A 135 -14.15 -28.70 -25.69
N HIS A 136 -13.36 -29.74 -25.97
CA HIS A 136 -11.89 -29.70 -25.92
C HIS A 136 -11.29 -28.56 -26.74
N PRO A 137 -11.67 -28.31 -28.01
CA PRO A 137 -11.06 -27.24 -28.80
C PRO A 137 -11.28 -25.85 -28.21
N LYS A 138 -12.51 -25.58 -27.73
CA LYS A 138 -12.86 -24.28 -27.15
C LYS A 138 -12.24 -24.09 -25.77
N LEU A 139 -12.25 -25.14 -24.94
CA LEU A 139 -11.65 -25.11 -23.61
C LEU A 139 -10.12 -24.95 -23.66
N ALA A 140 -9.45 -25.64 -24.59
CA ALA A 140 -8.02 -25.46 -24.83
C ALA A 140 -7.71 -24.02 -25.26
N ALA A 141 -8.47 -23.45 -26.21
CA ALA A 141 -8.28 -22.07 -26.65
C ALA A 141 -8.46 -21.05 -25.51
N ASP A 142 -9.44 -21.26 -24.63
CA ASP A 142 -9.69 -20.39 -23.47
C ASP A 142 -8.55 -20.49 -22.43
N LEU A 143 -8.07 -21.71 -22.13
CA LEU A 143 -6.96 -21.96 -21.21
C LEU A 143 -5.63 -21.40 -21.75
N VAL A 144 -5.34 -21.56 -23.04
CA VAL A 144 -4.15 -21.00 -23.69
C VAL A 144 -4.21 -19.48 -23.67
N ARG A 145 -5.36 -18.87 -23.99
CA ARG A 145 -5.52 -17.41 -23.92
C ARG A 145 -5.35 -16.89 -22.50
N ALA A 146 -5.89 -17.59 -21.50
CA ALA A 146 -5.68 -17.26 -20.09
C ALA A 146 -4.18 -17.33 -19.73
N ALA A 147 -3.46 -18.37 -20.20
CA ALA A 147 -2.03 -18.52 -19.95
C ALA A 147 -1.20 -17.42 -20.62
N GLU A 148 -1.54 -17.03 -21.86
CA GLU A 148 -0.92 -15.89 -22.56
C GLU A 148 -1.16 -14.58 -21.82
N ASN A 149 -2.38 -14.36 -21.31
CA ASN A 149 -2.71 -13.18 -20.51
C ASN A 149 -1.92 -13.14 -19.20
N VAL A 150 -1.78 -14.27 -18.50
CA VAL A 150 -0.93 -14.38 -17.31
C VAL A 150 0.53 -14.09 -17.64
N PHE A 151 1.03 -14.63 -18.76
CA PHE A 151 2.40 -14.42 -19.21
C PHE A 151 2.69 -12.93 -19.48
N ARG A 152 1.78 -12.25 -20.19
CA ARG A 152 1.88 -10.82 -20.56
C ARG A 152 1.61 -9.85 -19.40
N ARG A 153 0.91 -10.29 -18.34
CA ARG A 153 0.58 -9.42 -17.19
C ARG A 153 1.87 -8.93 -16.53
N ARG A 154 1.93 -7.68 -16.05
CA ARG A 154 2.99 -7.25 -15.12
C ARG A 154 2.57 -7.63 -13.70
N ALA A 155 3.16 -8.69 -13.15
CA ALA A 155 2.86 -9.24 -11.83
C ALA A 155 4.08 -10.03 -11.31
N GLY A 156 4.13 -10.30 -10.01
CA GLY A 156 5.17 -11.10 -9.36
C GLY A 156 5.41 -12.42 -10.09
N ALA A 157 6.68 -12.75 -10.34
CA ALA A 157 7.03 -13.94 -11.10
C ALA A 157 6.57 -15.25 -10.39
N SER A 158 6.48 -15.23 -9.06
CA SER A 158 5.91 -16.33 -8.25
C SER A 158 4.41 -16.55 -8.53
N GLU A 159 3.63 -15.46 -8.57
CA GLU A 159 2.19 -15.51 -8.88
C GLU A 159 1.99 -15.99 -10.32
N LYS A 160 2.73 -15.43 -11.28
CA LYS A 160 2.70 -15.88 -12.69
C LYS A 160 2.99 -17.36 -12.82
N CYS A 161 4.09 -17.83 -12.23
CA CYS A 161 4.49 -19.22 -12.29
C CYS A 161 3.39 -20.13 -11.69
N SER A 162 2.85 -19.76 -10.52
CA SER A 162 1.78 -20.52 -9.85
C SER A 162 0.53 -20.62 -10.74
N ASN A 163 0.06 -19.49 -11.29
CA ASN A 163 -1.11 -19.44 -12.16
C ASN A 163 -0.88 -20.24 -13.46
N MET A 164 0.31 -20.13 -14.07
CA MET A 164 0.64 -20.88 -15.29
C MET A 164 0.75 -22.39 -15.03
N LEU A 165 1.30 -22.82 -13.89
CA LEU A 165 1.35 -24.23 -13.50
C LEU A 165 -0.06 -24.80 -13.27
N GLU A 166 -0.96 -24.02 -12.67
CA GLU A 166 -2.36 -24.39 -12.52
C GLU A 166 -3.04 -24.55 -13.89
N LEU A 167 -2.87 -23.59 -14.79
CA LEU A 167 -3.42 -23.65 -16.15
C LEU A 167 -2.83 -24.82 -16.97
N ALA A 168 -1.52 -25.08 -16.89
CA ALA A 168 -0.89 -26.23 -17.52
C ALA A 168 -1.46 -27.56 -16.99
N THR A 169 -1.72 -27.64 -15.67
CA THR A 169 -2.32 -28.82 -15.05
C THR A 169 -3.74 -29.06 -15.55
N LEU A 170 -4.53 -27.99 -15.71
CA LEU A 170 -5.89 -28.06 -16.24
C LEU A 170 -5.94 -28.39 -17.74
N LEU A 171 -4.93 -27.95 -18.50
CA LEU A 171 -4.82 -28.19 -19.93
C LEU A 171 -4.32 -29.60 -20.27
N ARG A 172 -3.50 -30.19 -19.39
CA ARG A 172 -2.89 -31.53 -19.56
C ARG A 172 -3.85 -32.65 -19.99
N PRO A 173 -5.06 -32.83 -19.40
CA PRO A 173 -5.99 -33.88 -19.83
C PRO A 173 -6.63 -33.62 -21.21
N ILE A 174 -6.51 -32.42 -21.76
CA ILE A 174 -7.13 -32.00 -23.03
C ILE A 174 -6.09 -31.97 -24.16
N SER A 175 -4.97 -31.27 -23.93
CA SER A 175 -3.86 -31.12 -24.87
C SER A 175 -2.53 -31.20 -24.11
N PRO A 176 -1.88 -32.37 -24.08
CA PRO A 176 -0.59 -32.55 -23.41
C PRO A 176 0.53 -31.67 -23.99
N ASP A 177 0.52 -31.43 -25.30
CA ASP A 177 1.56 -30.66 -25.99
C ASP A 177 1.45 -29.16 -25.66
N ASP A 178 0.23 -28.60 -25.67
CA ASP A 178 0.02 -27.21 -25.26
C ASP A 178 0.28 -27.03 -23.76
N ALA A 179 -0.11 -28.01 -22.93
CA ALA A 179 0.22 -28.00 -21.51
C ALA A 179 1.73 -27.99 -21.27
N ASN A 180 2.50 -28.75 -22.05
CA ASN A 180 3.96 -28.75 -21.99
C ASN A 180 4.54 -27.38 -22.42
N ALA A 181 3.98 -26.73 -23.44
CA ALA A 181 4.39 -25.38 -23.84
C ALA A 181 4.13 -24.35 -22.72
N VAL A 182 2.93 -24.35 -22.13
CA VAL A 182 2.59 -23.47 -20.99
C VAL A 182 3.49 -23.76 -19.78
N PHE A 183 3.76 -25.03 -19.48
CA PHE A 183 4.68 -25.44 -18.41
C PHE A 183 6.11 -24.93 -18.67
N ASN A 184 6.64 -25.06 -19.88
CA ASN A 184 7.97 -24.55 -20.22
C ASN A 184 8.04 -23.03 -20.12
N ASN A 185 6.97 -22.32 -20.48
CA ASN A 185 6.89 -20.87 -20.23
C ASN A 185 6.91 -20.55 -18.73
N ALA A 186 6.24 -21.35 -17.88
CA ALA A 186 6.32 -21.21 -16.43
C ALA A 186 7.74 -21.46 -15.88
N VAL A 187 8.45 -22.47 -16.40
CA VAL A 187 9.87 -22.72 -16.08
C VAL A 187 10.74 -21.54 -16.48
N HIS A 188 10.50 -20.94 -17.65
CA HIS A 188 11.19 -19.73 -18.07
C HIS A 188 10.92 -18.56 -17.12
N VAL A 189 9.67 -18.32 -16.72
CA VAL A 189 9.31 -17.30 -15.71
C VAL A 189 10.01 -17.56 -14.37
N ALA A 190 10.06 -18.83 -13.94
CA ALA A 190 10.72 -19.23 -12.69
C ALA A 190 12.25 -19.01 -12.72
N ALA A 191 12.88 -19.20 -13.89
CA ALA A 191 14.30 -18.91 -14.08
C ALA A 191 14.63 -17.41 -13.89
N HIS A 192 13.65 -16.53 -14.05
CA HIS A 192 13.78 -15.08 -13.84
C HIS A 192 13.39 -14.62 -12.43
N ILE A 193 13.03 -15.53 -11.52
CA ILE A 193 12.88 -15.22 -10.08
C ILE A 193 14.29 -15.11 -9.49
N ASP A 194 14.93 -13.98 -9.77
CA ASP A 194 16.31 -13.76 -9.36
C ASP A 194 16.39 -12.91 -8.09
N ARG A 195 16.42 -13.58 -6.93
CA ARG A 195 16.70 -12.91 -5.65
C ARG A 195 18.03 -12.17 -5.67
N GLU A 196 18.96 -12.54 -6.56
CA GLU A 196 20.21 -11.82 -6.76
C GLU A 196 19.96 -10.34 -7.07
N ALA A 197 18.83 -9.98 -7.73
CA ALA A 197 18.48 -8.59 -8.04
C ALA A 197 18.49 -7.68 -6.79
N MET A 198 18.10 -8.18 -5.62
CA MET A 198 18.20 -7.43 -4.36
C MET A 198 19.66 -7.05 -4.06
N SER A 199 20.55 -8.04 -4.08
CA SER A 199 21.99 -7.80 -3.87
C SER A 199 22.66 -6.99 -4.99
N GLN A 200 22.13 -7.04 -6.22
CA GLN A 200 22.59 -6.20 -7.33
C GLN A 200 22.24 -4.73 -7.11
N ILE A 201 21.04 -4.44 -6.58
CA ILE A 201 20.62 -3.08 -6.20
C ILE A 201 21.49 -2.55 -5.06
N GLU A 202 21.74 -3.36 -4.03
CA GLU A 202 22.65 -3.00 -2.93
C GLU A 202 24.06 -2.70 -3.43
N LEU A 203 24.58 -3.52 -4.34
CA LEU A 203 25.89 -3.30 -4.95
C LEU A 203 25.92 -2.01 -5.78
N LEU A 204 24.88 -1.76 -6.58
CA LEU A 204 24.75 -0.54 -7.37
C LEU A 204 24.77 0.71 -6.46
N GLU A 205 24.10 0.66 -5.30
CA GLU A 205 24.14 1.72 -4.29
C GLU A 205 25.56 2.01 -3.82
N LYS A 206 26.38 0.98 -3.58
CA LYS A 206 27.77 1.16 -3.16
C LYS A 206 28.62 1.85 -4.22
N PHE A 207 28.47 1.47 -5.49
CA PHE A 207 29.17 2.14 -6.59
C PHE A 207 28.71 3.59 -6.78
N VAL A 208 27.40 3.84 -6.74
CA VAL A 208 26.83 5.18 -6.85
C VAL A 208 27.28 6.07 -5.70
N THR A 209 27.28 5.56 -4.47
CA THR A 209 27.72 6.31 -3.29
C THR A 209 29.22 6.64 -3.37
N ARG A 210 30.08 5.71 -3.82
CA ARG A 210 31.51 5.97 -3.97
C ARG A 210 31.84 6.87 -5.17
N GLY A 211 31.12 6.72 -6.28
CA GLY A 211 31.36 7.45 -7.52
C GLY A 211 30.77 8.85 -7.59
N ALA A 212 30.12 9.31 -6.52
CA ALA A 212 29.44 10.59 -6.45
C ALA A 212 30.32 11.76 -6.96
N GLY A 213 29.74 12.61 -7.79
CA GLY A 213 30.40 13.79 -8.38
C GLY A 213 31.30 13.51 -9.59
N HIS A 214 31.44 12.25 -10.03
CA HIS A 214 32.33 11.86 -11.15
C HIS A 214 31.61 11.10 -12.27
N PHE A 215 30.28 11.20 -12.35
CA PHE A 215 29.50 10.53 -13.38
C PHE A 215 29.58 11.28 -14.72
N SER A 216 30.11 10.65 -15.77
CA SER A 216 30.09 11.17 -17.14
C SER A 216 28.69 11.25 -17.78
N ALA A 217 27.78 10.33 -17.45
CA ALA A 217 26.42 10.23 -18.00
C ALA A 217 25.36 10.02 -16.89
N GLN A 218 25.25 10.99 -15.97
CA GLN A 218 24.41 10.88 -14.78
C GLN A 218 22.92 10.63 -15.09
N ALA A 219 22.36 11.30 -16.10
CA ALA A 219 20.96 11.12 -16.50
C ALA A 219 20.67 9.70 -17.01
N GLU A 220 21.57 9.13 -17.80
CA GLU A 220 21.46 7.75 -18.29
C GLU A 220 21.58 6.74 -17.15
N LEU A 221 22.56 6.93 -16.26
CA LEU A 221 22.70 6.09 -15.07
C LEU A 221 21.45 6.14 -14.18
N SER A 222 20.87 7.33 -13.98
CA SER A 222 19.61 7.51 -13.25
C SER A 222 18.46 6.72 -13.90
N ARG A 223 18.26 6.85 -15.23
CA ARG A 223 17.27 6.05 -15.97
C ARG A 223 17.46 4.55 -15.82
N ASN A 224 18.70 4.09 -15.96
CA ASN A 224 19.01 2.67 -15.89
C ASN A 224 18.77 2.15 -14.47
N ALA A 225 19.17 2.89 -13.45
CA ALA A 225 18.90 2.54 -12.05
C ALA A 225 17.39 2.50 -11.75
N THR A 226 16.61 3.50 -12.17
CA THR A 226 15.15 3.52 -12.02
C THR A 226 14.51 2.31 -12.70
N THR A 227 14.96 1.96 -13.91
CA THR A 227 14.45 0.80 -14.67
C THR A 227 14.74 -0.50 -13.95
N VAL A 228 15.97 -0.69 -13.46
CA VAL A 228 16.39 -1.90 -12.73
C VAL A 228 15.60 -2.06 -11.44
N VAL A 229 15.46 -1.00 -10.65
CA VAL A 229 14.73 -1.04 -9.38
C VAL A 229 13.24 -1.38 -9.60
N ALA A 230 12.61 -0.72 -10.58
CA ALA A 230 11.19 -0.90 -10.86
C ALA A 230 10.87 -2.30 -11.44
N ASP A 231 11.73 -2.81 -12.33
CA ASP A 231 11.59 -4.18 -12.84
C ASP A 231 11.80 -5.22 -11.74
N ALA A 232 12.84 -5.05 -10.92
CA ALA A 232 13.11 -5.96 -9.80
C ALA A 232 11.97 -5.97 -8.78
N SER A 233 11.37 -4.82 -8.46
CA SER A 233 10.26 -4.75 -7.51
C SER A 233 9.02 -5.46 -8.03
N LEU A 234 8.71 -5.34 -9.33
CA LEU A 234 7.59 -6.05 -9.95
C LEU A 234 7.82 -7.57 -9.98
N ARG A 235 9.03 -8.03 -10.31
CA ARG A 235 9.35 -9.49 -10.37
C ARG A 235 9.33 -10.13 -8.99
N LEU A 236 9.83 -9.40 -7.99
CA LEU A 236 9.96 -9.82 -6.60
C LEU A 236 8.78 -9.33 -5.74
N ASP A 237 7.66 -8.94 -6.34
CA ASP A 237 6.48 -8.58 -5.59
C ASP A 237 6.03 -9.72 -4.66
N GLY A 238 5.70 -9.37 -3.42
CA GLY A 238 5.41 -10.32 -2.34
C GLY A 238 6.62 -11.00 -1.68
N TYR A 239 7.86 -10.69 -2.06
CA TYR A 239 9.05 -11.14 -1.34
C TYR A 239 9.43 -10.17 -0.21
N ASP A 240 9.70 -10.72 0.97
CA ASP A 240 10.21 -9.95 2.10
C ASP A 240 11.65 -9.47 1.86
N GLY A 241 11.99 -8.30 2.40
CA GLY A 241 13.37 -7.80 2.45
C GLY A 241 13.86 -7.10 1.19
N PHE A 242 12.97 -6.64 0.31
CA PHE A 242 13.38 -5.82 -0.84
C PHE A 242 14.18 -4.57 -0.37
N PRO A 243 15.35 -4.26 -0.95
CA PRO A 243 16.28 -3.26 -0.42
C PRO A 243 15.90 -1.83 -0.81
N TRP A 244 14.70 -1.39 -0.41
CA TRP A 244 14.20 -0.04 -0.70
C TRP A 244 15.13 1.06 -0.20
N SER A 245 15.75 0.87 0.97
CA SER A 245 16.72 1.84 1.51
C SER A 245 17.93 2.04 0.60
N ALA A 246 18.50 0.97 0.06
CA ALA A 246 19.61 1.04 -0.89
C ALA A 246 19.17 1.63 -2.23
N ALA A 247 18.03 1.18 -2.76
CA ALA A 247 17.46 1.70 -4.00
C ALA A 247 17.22 3.21 -3.92
N MET A 248 16.54 3.67 -2.88
CA MET A 248 16.22 5.08 -2.68
C MET A 248 17.47 5.92 -2.41
N SER A 249 18.46 5.39 -1.68
CA SER A 249 19.77 6.05 -1.49
C SER A 249 20.47 6.29 -2.83
N ALA A 250 20.50 5.27 -3.70
CA ALA A 250 21.13 5.38 -5.02
C ALA A 250 20.40 6.39 -5.92
N LEU A 251 19.07 6.27 -6.04
CA LEU A 251 18.27 7.16 -6.89
C LEU A 251 18.32 8.61 -6.40
N ALA A 252 18.24 8.85 -5.09
CA ALA A 252 18.38 10.18 -4.49
C ALA A 252 19.70 10.85 -4.86
N ARG A 253 20.79 10.05 -4.91
CA ARG A 253 22.13 10.56 -5.19
C ARG A 253 22.35 10.83 -6.67
N LEU A 254 21.68 10.07 -7.53
CA LEU A 254 21.73 10.25 -8.98
C LEU A 254 20.87 11.42 -9.43
N ASP A 255 19.63 11.52 -8.96
CA ASP A 255 18.72 12.62 -9.27
C ASP A 255 17.54 12.65 -8.28
N GLY A 256 17.70 13.41 -7.19
CA GLY A 256 16.70 13.53 -6.12
C GLY A 256 15.33 14.03 -6.58
N PRO A 257 15.24 15.17 -7.30
CA PRO A 257 13.99 15.65 -7.89
C PRO A 257 13.29 14.62 -8.78
N ARG A 258 14.03 13.92 -9.65
CA ARG A 258 13.49 12.82 -10.45
C ARG A 258 12.98 11.66 -9.61
N ALA A 259 13.74 11.25 -8.60
CA ALA A 259 13.34 10.16 -7.70
C ALA A 259 12.02 10.47 -6.97
N LEU A 260 11.79 11.72 -6.57
CA LEU A 260 10.51 12.16 -5.97
C LEU A 260 9.33 12.00 -6.95
N ALA A 261 9.54 12.31 -8.23
CA ALA A 261 8.53 12.09 -9.27
C ALA A 261 8.30 10.60 -9.54
N ASP A 262 9.37 9.81 -9.62
CA ASP A 262 9.30 8.37 -9.87
C ASP A 262 8.54 7.62 -8.77
N VAL A 263 8.76 7.92 -7.48
CA VAL A 263 8.07 7.19 -6.39
C VAL A 263 6.55 7.42 -6.36
N ILE A 264 6.07 8.62 -6.72
CA ILE A 264 4.63 8.88 -6.78
C ILE A 264 4.00 8.26 -8.03
N ARG A 265 4.74 8.23 -9.14
CA ARG A 265 4.32 7.54 -10.36
C ARG A 265 4.27 6.02 -10.16
N TRP A 266 5.25 5.45 -9.45
CA TRP A 266 5.27 4.04 -9.10
C TRP A 266 4.08 3.62 -8.24
N ASP A 267 3.60 4.48 -7.34
CA ASP A 267 2.38 4.21 -6.57
C ASP A 267 1.12 4.20 -7.45
N ASP A 268 1.07 5.09 -8.44
CA ASP A 268 -0.01 5.18 -9.43
C ASP A 268 -0.04 3.97 -10.38
N GLU A 269 1.13 3.51 -10.82
CA GLU A 269 1.34 2.37 -11.72
C GLU A 269 1.26 1.00 -11.01
N ASN A 270 1.15 0.98 -9.68
CA ASN A 270 1.30 -0.22 -8.82
C ASN A 270 2.65 -0.94 -8.98
N VAL A 271 3.75 -0.19 -9.20
CA VAL A 271 5.13 -0.71 -9.18
C VAL A 271 5.64 -0.87 -7.75
N ALA A 272 5.35 0.13 -6.91
CA ALA A 272 5.73 0.15 -5.50
C ALA A 272 4.82 1.12 -4.75
N GLU A 273 4.37 0.74 -3.55
CA GLU A 273 3.53 1.63 -2.74
C GLU A 273 4.35 2.77 -2.13
N LEU A 274 3.77 3.97 -2.09
CA LEU A 274 4.43 5.18 -1.60
C LEU A 274 4.95 5.04 -0.16
N ARG A 275 4.27 4.24 0.68
CA ARG A 275 4.68 3.98 2.07
C ARG A 275 5.97 3.17 2.20
N SER A 276 6.36 2.45 1.15
CA SER A 276 7.56 1.61 1.13
C SER A 276 8.78 2.35 0.57
N THR A 277 8.55 3.38 -0.26
CA THR A 277 9.61 4.08 -1.00
C THR A 277 9.88 5.50 -0.46
N LEU A 278 8.84 6.29 -0.19
CA LEU A 278 8.99 7.69 0.18
C LEU A 278 9.77 7.89 1.50
N PRO A 279 9.51 7.16 2.60
CA PRO A 279 10.31 7.19 3.83
C PRO A 279 11.83 7.18 3.60
N ASP A 280 12.32 6.17 2.89
CA ASP A 280 13.74 5.95 2.66
C ASP A 280 14.31 6.99 1.70
N LEU A 281 13.53 7.44 0.72
CA LEU A 281 13.92 8.54 -0.17
C LEU A 281 14.10 9.87 0.57
N LEU A 282 13.17 10.21 1.47
CA LEU A 282 13.27 11.43 2.29
C LEU A 282 14.47 11.36 3.25
N LYS A 283 14.70 10.21 3.89
CA LYS A 283 15.89 9.98 4.74
C LYS A 283 17.18 10.11 3.93
N ALA A 284 17.23 9.52 2.74
CA ALA A 284 18.37 9.65 1.84
C ALA A 284 18.61 11.11 1.41
N GLY A 285 17.55 11.84 1.05
CA GLY A 285 17.65 13.25 0.67
C GLY A 285 18.17 14.14 1.81
N LEU A 286 17.69 13.93 3.03
CA LEU A 286 18.18 14.59 4.24
C LEU A 286 19.64 14.21 4.56
N ALA A 287 20.01 12.95 4.37
CA ALA A 287 21.37 12.47 4.60
C ALA A 287 22.36 13.09 3.59
N GLN A 288 21.95 13.19 2.33
CA GLN A 288 22.75 13.68 1.21
C GLN A 288 22.75 15.21 1.09
N GLY A 289 21.82 15.91 1.77
CA GLY A 289 21.82 17.37 1.91
C GLY A 289 21.15 18.13 0.77
N TRP A 290 20.53 17.45 -0.22
CA TRP A 290 19.79 18.12 -1.29
C TRP A 290 18.34 18.42 -0.92
N LEU A 291 17.76 17.69 0.04
CA LEU A 291 16.38 17.89 0.49
C LEU A 291 16.33 18.71 1.78
N PRO A 292 15.72 19.91 1.79
CA PRO A 292 15.61 20.72 3.00
C PRO A 292 14.70 20.06 4.08
N PRO A 293 14.95 20.32 5.37
CA PRO A 293 14.14 19.78 6.47
C PRO A 293 12.65 20.09 6.36
N ALA A 294 12.29 21.33 6.01
CA ALA A 294 10.92 21.75 5.79
C ALA A 294 10.20 20.94 4.68
N HIS A 295 10.86 20.69 3.55
CA HIS A 295 10.31 19.86 2.46
C HIS A 295 10.11 18.42 2.90
N ALA A 296 11.12 17.82 3.55
CA ALA A 296 11.05 16.45 4.03
C ALA A 296 9.91 16.25 5.06
N SER A 297 9.80 17.16 6.03
CA SER A 297 8.74 17.13 7.05
C SER A 297 7.33 17.29 6.45
N SER A 298 7.21 18.07 5.37
CA SER A 298 5.94 18.25 4.64
C SER A 298 5.57 17.02 3.82
N LEU A 299 6.51 16.48 3.05
CA LEU A 299 6.29 15.28 2.22
C LEU A 299 6.05 14.02 3.06
N ALA A 300 6.62 13.94 4.27
CA ALA A 300 6.37 12.83 5.20
C ALA A 300 4.87 12.64 5.49
N LEU A 301 4.07 13.72 5.45
CA LEU A 301 2.62 13.69 5.67
C LEU A 301 1.83 12.91 4.61
N LEU A 302 2.42 12.68 3.43
CA LEU A 302 1.79 11.87 2.40
C LEU A 302 1.65 10.40 2.83
N THR A 303 2.46 9.96 3.79
CA THR A 303 2.40 8.62 4.39
C THR A 303 1.80 8.67 5.81
N SER A 304 1.28 7.53 6.28
CA SER A 304 0.55 7.46 7.55
C SER A 304 1.41 7.39 8.81
N SER A 305 2.75 7.23 8.71
CA SER A 305 3.59 6.89 9.87
C SER A 305 5.09 6.91 9.59
N ASP A 306 5.71 8.09 9.45
CA ASP A 306 7.17 8.18 9.50
C ASP A 306 7.66 9.24 10.49
N GLY A 307 7.57 8.88 11.78
CA GLY A 307 8.16 9.67 12.84
C GLY A 307 9.68 9.82 12.68
N ASP A 308 10.36 8.87 12.03
CA ASP A 308 11.81 8.91 11.86
C ASP A 308 12.26 9.97 10.85
N VAL A 309 11.57 10.14 9.72
CA VAL A 309 11.84 11.25 8.79
C VAL A 309 11.68 12.59 9.50
N VAL A 310 10.60 12.77 10.25
CA VAL A 310 10.35 14.01 11.00
C VAL A 310 11.44 14.24 12.05
N ASN A 311 11.85 13.19 12.77
CA ASN A 311 12.93 13.26 13.74
C ASN A 311 14.27 13.64 13.09
N GLN A 312 14.60 13.07 11.91
CA GLN A 312 15.82 13.41 11.17
C GLN A 312 15.78 14.84 10.62
N ALA A 313 14.63 15.26 10.07
CA ALA A 313 14.43 16.64 9.61
C ALA A 313 14.61 17.63 10.76
N LEU A 314 14.00 17.38 11.92
CA LEU A 314 14.16 18.23 13.10
C LEU A 314 15.62 18.23 13.59
N THR A 315 16.29 17.07 13.62
CA THR A 315 17.71 16.99 14.01
C THR A 315 18.59 17.84 13.10
N ARG A 316 18.33 17.81 11.78
CA ARG A 316 19.02 18.64 10.80
C ARG A 316 18.72 20.13 11.03
N ALA A 317 17.45 20.50 11.18
CA ALA A 317 17.04 21.88 11.42
C ALA A 317 17.68 22.46 12.69
N ILE A 318 17.70 21.71 13.81
CA ILE A 318 18.36 22.11 15.05
C ILE A 318 19.85 22.43 14.82
N ALA A 319 20.50 21.69 13.92
CA ALA A 319 21.92 21.89 13.60
C ALA A 319 22.18 23.06 12.63
N THR A 320 21.18 23.53 11.88
CA THR A 320 21.36 24.51 10.80
C THR A 320 20.68 25.86 11.06
N ASP A 321 19.43 25.86 11.53
CA ASP A 321 18.58 27.04 11.66
C ASP A 321 17.61 26.90 12.84
N SER A 322 17.77 27.74 13.86
CA SER A 322 16.94 27.72 15.07
C SER A 322 15.48 28.09 14.83
N ASP A 323 15.19 28.97 13.88
CA ASP A 323 13.84 29.45 13.59
C ASP A 323 13.08 28.41 12.77
N GLU A 324 13.75 27.77 11.81
CA GLU A 324 13.21 26.60 11.10
C GLU A 324 12.95 25.45 12.08
N ALA A 325 13.88 25.18 13.00
CA ALA A 325 13.74 24.13 14.01
C ALA A 325 12.53 24.37 14.92
N ALA A 326 12.33 25.60 15.41
CA ALA A 326 11.18 25.96 16.23
C ALA A 326 9.86 25.77 15.48
N THR A 327 9.80 26.25 14.23
CA THR A 327 8.61 26.13 13.38
C THR A 327 8.27 24.68 13.05
N LEU A 328 9.28 23.89 12.70
CA LEU A 328 9.13 22.48 12.37
C LEU A 328 8.74 21.64 13.59
N ALA A 329 9.36 21.89 14.74
CA ALA A 329 9.01 21.21 16.00
C ALA A 329 7.57 21.50 16.40
N GLU A 330 7.12 22.74 16.28
CA GLU A 330 5.75 23.12 16.62
C GLU A 330 4.73 22.41 15.70
N ALA A 331 4.99 22.40 14.39
CA ALA A 331 4.15 21.68 13.44
C ALA A 331 4.16 20.16 13.66
N ALA A 332 5.31 19.57 14.00
CA ALA A 332 5.45 18.15 14.27
C ALA A 332 4.77 17.75 15.59
N ALA A 333 4.84 18.60 16.62
CA ALA A 333 4.19 18.39 17.90
C ALA A 333 2.66 18.43 17.74
N GLN A 334 2.14 19.41 16.97
CA GLN A 334 0.72 19.50 16.64
C GLN A 334 0.22 18.22 15.98
N ASP A 335 0.93 17.73 14.98
CA ASP A 335 0.53 16.50 14.28
C ASP A 335 0.59 15.29 15.18
N THR A 336 1.64 15.14 16.00
CA THR A 336 1.79 14.04 16.97
C THR A 336 0.63 14.01 17.96
N LEU A 337 0.16 15.16 18.42
CA LEU A 337 -0.93 15.28 19.38
C LEU A 337 -2.32 15.10 18.76
N ILE A 338 -2.54 15.63 17.55
CA ILE A 338 -3.88 15.70 16.93
C ILE A 338 -4.11 14.54 15.94
N ARG A 339 -3.14 14.23 15.08
CA ARG A 339 -3.32 13.27 13.98
C ARG A 339 -3.04 11.84 14.39
N TYR A 340 -2.01 11.61 15.20
CA TYR A 340 -1.54 10.26 15.55
C TYR A 340 -2.23 9.74 16.81
N ARG A 341 -3.52 9.38 16.70
CA ARG A 341 -4.05 8.38 17.64
C ARG A 341 -3.51 7.03 17.19
N HIS A 342 -2.33 6.65 17.70
CA HIS A 342 -1.92 5.29 18.12
C HIS A 342 -0.40 5.16 18.36
N ASP A 343 0.43 5.95 17.68
CA ASP A 343 1.90 5.84 17.77
C ASP A 343 2.52 7.05 18.47
N ARG A 344 3.09 6.82 19.66
CA ARG A 344 3.89 7.83 20.38
C ARG A 344 5.20 8.07 19.63
N ASN A 345 5.69 9.31 19.63
CA ASN A 345 7.03 9.65 19.15
C ASN A 345 7.90 10.23 20.29
N PRO A 346 8.44 9.38 21.19
CA PRO A 346 9.23 9.85 22.33
C PRO A 346 10.53 10.55 21.90
N LYS A 347 11.08 10.20 20.73
CA LYS A 347 12.29 10.82 20.19
C LYS A 347 12.05 12.27 19.78
N LEU A 348 10.87 12.59 19.23
CA LEU A 348 10.47 13.98 18.98
C LEU A 348 10.44 14.78 20.28
N SER A 349 9.76 14.27 21.32
CA SER A 349 9.72 14.92 22.64
C SER A 349 11.12 15.14 23.22
N GLN A 350 12.01 14.16 23.08
CA GLN A 350 13.40 14.26 23.51
C GLN A 350 14.16 15.35 22.76
N LEU A 351 14.05 15.41 21.43
CA LEU A 351 14.70 16.43 20.61
C LEU A 351 14.18 17.83 20.96
N THR A 352 12.86 17.99 21.07
CA THR A 352 12.22 19.26 21.49
C THR A 352 12.73 19.71 22.86
N GLN A 353 12.82 18.80 23.83
CA GLN A 353 13.33 19.11 25.17
C GLN A 353 14.82 19.46 25.17
N GLN A 354 15.66 18.69 24.48
CA GLN A 354 17.11 18.88 24.44
C GLN A 354 17.50 20.19 23.76
N ALA A 355 16.80 20.56 22.68
CA ALA A 355 17.04 21.80 21.97
C ALA A 355 16.33 23.03 22.60
N GLY A 356 15.57 22.84 23.69
CA GLY A 356 14.86 23.93 24.37
C GLY A 356 13.79 24.60 23.49
N LEU A 357 13.17 23.86 22.57
CA LEU A 357 12.17 24.40 21.65
C LEU A 357 10.85 24.62 22.38
N THR A 358 10.29 25.83 22.24
CA THR A 358 9.09 26.26 22.97
C THR A 358 7.97 26.66 22.01
N GLY A 359 6.74 26.42 22.44
CA GLY A 359 5.51 26.66 21.67
C GLY A 359 4.31 25.98 22.34
N PRO A 360 3.07 26.38 22.03
CA PRO A 360 1.88 25.77 22.64
C PRO A 360 1.80 24.25 22.40
N TRP A 361 2.08 23.78 21.19
CA TRP A 361 2.05 22.35 20.86
C TRP A 361 3.28 21.62 21.38
N CYS A 362 4.48 22.21 21.29
CA CYS A 362 5.68 21.64 21.91
C CYS A 362 5.49 21.44 23.42
N SER A 363 4.94 22.44 24.12
CA SER A 363 4.66 22.37 25.56
C SER A 363 3.62 21.30 25.88
N ALA A 364 2.55 21.21 25.09
CA ALA A 364 1.54 20.17 25.24
C ALA A 364 2.11 18.76 25.00
N LEU A 365 3.02 18.60 24.05
CA LEU A 365 3.69 17.33 23.76
C LEU A 365 4.58 16.90 24.95
N LEU A 366 5.37 17.82 25.49
CA LEU A 366 6.19 17.56 26.67
C LEU A 366 5.34 17.27 27.92
N ALA A 367 4.23 17.98 28.09
CA ALA A 367 3.28 17.73 29.18
C ALA A 367 2.61 16.35 29.05
N GLN A 368 2.24 15.93 27.84
CA GLN A 368 1.74 14.58 27.58
C GLN A 368 2.80 13.52 27.94
N GLU A 369 4.05 13.73 27.54
CA GLU A 369 5.15 12.80 27.84
C GLU A 369 5.42 12.69 29.34
N ALA A 370 5.38 13.82 30.07
CA ALA A 370 5.49 13.85 31.52
C ALA A 370 4.33 13.11 32.19
N PHE A 371 3.09 13.40 31.78
CA PHE A 371 1.89 12.71 32.29
C PHE A 371 1.95 11.21 32.06
N ILE A 372 2.40 10.76 30.88
CA ILE A 372 2.52 9.32 30.59
C ILE A 372 3.60 8.66 31.46
N LYS A 373 4.69 9.35 31.78
CA LYS A 373 5.71 8.83 32.72
C LYS A 373 5.18 8.71 34.15
N GLU A 374 4.21 9.53 34.54
CA GLU A 374 3.56 9.51 35.86
C GLU A 374 2.44 8.46 35.96
N LEU A 375 1.88 8.00 34.83
CA LEU A 375 0.90 6.93 34.85
C LEU A 375 1.52 5.67 35.48
N PRO A 376 0.88 5.05 36.48
CA PRO A 376 1.31 3.75 36.98
C PRO A 376 1.44 2.84 35.78
N SER A 377 2.55 2.12 35.68
CA SER A 377 2.71 1.05 34.70
C SER A 377 1.58 0.06 34.91
N SER A 378 0.46 0.29 34.23
CA SER A 378 -0.61 -0.69 34.14
C SER A 378 0.08 -1.99 33.75
N GLN A 379 -0.16 -3.05 34.51
CA GLN A 379 0.04 -4.41 34.04
C GLN A 379 -0.80 -4.54 32.78
N ARG A 380 -0.29 -4.03 31.66
CA ARG A 380 -0.89 -4.19 30.35
C ARG A 380 -0.88 -5.68 30.16
N GLY A 381 -2.07 -6.27 30.17
CA GLY A 381 -2.24 -7.66 29.79
C GLY A 381 -1.42 -7.86 28.52
N GLU A 382 -0.48 -8.79 28.60
CA GLU A 382 0.38 -9.23 27.52
C GLU A 382 -0.51 -9.59 26.32
N GLY A 383 -0.79 -8.59 25.48
CA GLY A 383 -1.53 -8.80 24.26
C GLY A 383 -0.60 -9.46 23.29
N TYR A 384 -0.39 -10.80 23.42
CA TYR A 384 0.29 -11.69 22.48
C TYR A 384 1.31 -10.99 21.56
N ARG A 385 2.18 -10.17 22.14
CA ARG A 385 3.50 -10.02 21.59
C ARG A 385 4.18 -11.25 22.15
N THR A 386 4.41 -12.23 21.30
CA THR A 386 5.69 -12.94 21.39
C THR A 386 6.75 -11.87 21.17
N ASP A 387 6.94 -11.01 22.17
CA ASP A 387 8.27 -10.53 22.45
C ASP A 387 9.01 -11.83 22.58
N TYR A 388 9.82 -12.12 21.56
CA TYR A 388 11.04 -12.83 21.82
C TYR A 388 11.76 -11.92 22.81
N VAL A 389 11.34 -11.99 24.08
CA VAL A 389 12.26 -11.95 25.20
C VAL A 389 13.26 -12.97 24.71
N PRO A 390 14.49 -12.57 24.32
CA PRO A 390 15.57 -13.53 24.36
C PRO A 390 15.42 -14.00 25.79
N THR A 391 14.86 -15.19 25.98
CA THR A 391 14.79 -15.81 27.30
C THR A 391 16.18 -15.54 27.77
N ASP A 392 16.33 -14.70 28.81
CA ASP A 392 17.62 -14.42 29.43
C ASP A 392 18.25 -15.78 29.36
N ARG A 393 19.26 -15.92 28.48
CA ARG A 393 19.90 -17.20 28.26
C ARG A 393 20.53 -17.32 29.62
N GLN A 394 19.80 -17.90 30.57
CA GLN A 394 20.29 -18.20 31.87
C GLN A 394 21.45 -19.08 31.46
N GLU A 395 22.64 -18.51 31.61
CA GLU A 395 23.91 -19.14 31.39
C GLU A 395 23.97 -20.27 32.42
N ILE A 396 23.14 -21.28 32.22
CA ILE A 396 23.13 -22.46 33.05
C ILE A 396 24.09 -23.37 32.32
N VAL A 397 25.32 -23.11 32.68
CA VAL A 397 26.55 -23.82 32.41
C VAL A 397 26.31 -25.33 32.40
N ALA A 398 26.95 -26.03 31.47
CA ALA A 398 27.30 -27.42 31.73
C ALA A 398 28.36 -27.37 32.86
N ASP A 399 28.02 -27.80 34.08
CA ASP A 399 28.80 -27.70 35.35
C ASP A 399 30.26 -28.21 35.30
N ARG A 400 30.72 -28.68 34.13
CA ARG A 400 32.07 -29.17 33.92
C ARG A 400 33.02 -28.02 33.57
N ALA A 401 33.93 -27.73 34.50
CA ALA A 401 35.05 -26.82 34.27
C ALA A 401 35.88 -27.24 33.03
N TRP A 402 36.34 -26.25 32.26
CA TRP A 402 37.27 -26.48 31.16
C TRP A 402 38.67 -26.72 31.72
N SER A 403 39.33 -27.80 31.29
CA SER A 403 40.72 -28.05 31.65
C SER A 403 41.68 -27.27 30.74
N LEU A 404 42.89 -27.01 31.24
CA LEU A 404 43.90 -26.26 30.47
C LEU A 404 44.25 -26.92 29.13
N ALA A 405 44.30 -28.26 29.09
CA ALA A 405 44.57 -29.02 27.87
C ALA A 405 43.41 -28.92 26.85
N GLU A 406 42.17 -28.90 27.33
CA GLU A 406 40.98 -28.73 26.48
C GLU A 406 40.92 -27.34 25.84
N VAL A 407 41.51 -26.31 26.44
CA VAL A 407 41.48 -24.94 25.86
C VAL A 407 42.75 -24.55 25.11
N THR A 408 43.86 -25.28 25.22
CA THR A 408 45.14 -24.91 24.57
C THR A 408 45.57 -25.84 23.45
N ASN A 409 44.93 -27.01 23.29
CA ASN A 409 45.23 -27.98 22.23
C ASN A 409 44.02 -28.16 21.32
N ALA A 410 44.21 -28.04 20.00
CA ALA A 410 43.14 -28.07 19.02
C ALA A 410 42.32 -29.38 19.03
N ASP A 411 42.96 -30.55 19.12
CA ASP A 411 42.28 -31.85 19.13
C ASP A 411 41.51 -32.09 20.43
N MET A 412 42.04 -31.61 21.55
CA MET A 412 41.36 -31.69 22.84
C MET A 412 40.18 -30.72 22.90
N LEU A 413 40.34 -29.49 22.39
CA LEU A 413 39.28 -28.51 22.25
C LEU A 413 38.14 -29.05 21.38
N ARG A 414 38.47 -29.67 20.25
CA ARG A 414 37.48 -30.31 19.37
C ARG A 414 36.66 -31.36 20.10
N ARG A 415 37.35 -32.32 20.74
CA ARG A 415 36.69 -33.42 21.46
C ARG A 415 35.84 -32.91 22.62
N ALA A 416 36.31 -31.88 23.34
CA ALA A 416 35.58 -31.28 24.44
C ALA A 416 34.31 -30.55 23.98
N VAL A 417 34.40 -29.77 22.88
CA VAL A 417 33.23 -29.10 22.29
C VAL A 417 32.20 -30.14 21.82
N ASP A 418 32.63 -31.20 21.13
CA ASP A 418 31.73 -32.27 20.66
C ASP A 418 31.03 -33.00 21.79
N ALA A 419 31.80 -33.40 22.81
CA ALA A 419 31.27 -34.09 23.98
C ALA A 419 30.21 -33.22 24.68
N ARG A 420 30.49 -31.92 24.86
CA ARG A 420 29.55 -30.97 25.47
C ARG A 420 28.31 -30.73 24.61
N GLN A 421 28.44 -30.63 23.29
CA GLN A 421 27.27 -30.54 22.41
C GLN A 421 26.40 -31.79 22.46
N LEU A 422 27.01 -32.98 22.50
CA LEU A 422 26.29 -34.24 22.60
C LEU A 422 25.57 -34.38 23.96
N GLU A 423 26.23 -33.97 25.04
CA GLU A 423 25.67 -33.95 26.39
C GLU A 423 24.48 -32.97 26.49
N LEU A 424 24.61 -31.76 25.97
CA LEU A 424 23.50 -30.80 25.93
C LEU A 424 22.32 -31.37 25.15
N ARG A 425 22.56 -32.00 23.99
CA ARG A 425 21.51 -32.64 23.19
C ARG A 425 20.83 -33.80 23.92
N SER A 426 21.57 -34.61 24.68
CA SER A 426 20.97 -35.71 25.46
C SER A 426 20.08 -35.20 26.59
N GLN A 427 20.35 -33.99 27.11
CA GLN A 427 19.53 -33.27 28.08
C GLN A 427 18.41 -32.43 27.45
N GLN A 428 18.22 -32.49 26.11
CA GLN A 428 17.29 -31.62 25.36
C GLN A 428 17.58 -30.11 25.50
N ARG A 429 18.85 -29.77 25.70
CA ARG A 429 19.38 -28.40 25.81
C ARG A 429 20.20 -28.07 24.57
N TYR A 430 20.27 -26.79 24.21
CA TYR A 430 20.99 -26.32 23.03
C TYR A 430 21.81 -25.08 23.36
N ASP A 431 23.11 -25.12 23.03
CA ASP A 431 24.00 -23.97 23.03
C ASP A 431 24.77 -23.93 21.70
N SER A 432 25.16 -22.74 21.25
CA SER A 432 25.92 -22.60 20.00
C SER A 432 27.37 -23.00 20.19
N VAL A 433 28.06 -23.37 19.11
CA VAL A 433 29.50 -23.68 19.19
C VAL A 433 30.26 -22.44 19.65
N ARG A 434 29.85 -21.25 19.17
CA ARG A 434 30.41 -19.97 19.63
C ARG A 434 30.18 -19.71 21.12
N GLY A 435 29.02 -20.11 21.67
CA GLY A 435 28.72 -20.03 23.10
C GLY A 435 29.62 -20.93 23.94
N LEU A 436 29.82 -22.18 23.52
CA LEU A 436 30.75 -23.10 24.19
C LEU A 436 32.20 -22.62 24.10
N LEU A 437 32.62 -22.09 22.95
CA LEU A 437 33.97 -21.54 22.79
C LEU A 437 34.18 -20.25 23.58
N ARG A 438 33.13 -19.45 23.80
CA ARG A 438 33.17 -18.31 24.74
C ARG A 438 33.45 -18.78 26.17
N GLN A 439 32.79 -19.85 26.62
CA GLN A 439 33.07 -20.44 27.94
C GLN A 439 34.51 -20.96 28.03
N ALA A 440 34.99 -21.64 26.98
CA ALA A 440 36.37 -22.11 26.91
C ALA A 440 37.36 -20.95 27.01
N ARG A 441 37.09 -19.84 26.31
CA ARG A 441 37.89 -18.61 26.32
C ARG A 441 38.04 -18.03 27.73
N HIS A 442 36.96 -17.99 28.52
CA HIS A 442 37.01 -17.48 29.90
C HIS A 442 37.86 -18.34 30.84
N ALA A 443 38.12 -19.60 30.50
CA ALA A 443 39.00 -20.49 31.25
C ALA A 443 40.49 -20.39 30.83
N VAL A 444 40.83 -19.55 29.84
CA VAL A 444 42.20 -19.42 29.33
C VAL A 444 43.01 -18.45 30.19
N PRO A 445 44.13 -18.90 30.82
CA PRO A 445 45.00 -18.01 31.57
C PRO A 445 45.81 -17.09 30.62
N LEU A 446 46.16 -15.90 31.10
CA LEU A 446 46.90 -14.86 30.35
C LEU A 446 48.12 -15.40 29.58
N ARG A 447 48.91 -16.30 30.20
CA ARG A 447 50.13 -16.86 29.61
C ARG A 447 49.88 -17.81 28.42
N ASP A 448 48.68 -18.36 28.28
CA ASP A 448 48.34 -19.39 27.29
C ASP A 448 47.37 -18.87 26.20
N ARG A 449 47.11 -17.55 26.16
CA ARG A 449 46.24 -16.90 25.17
C ARG A 449 46.63 -17.21 23.72
N LEU A 450 47.93 -17.16 23.39
CA LEU A 450 48.42 -17.49 22.05
C LEU A 450 48.14 -18.96 21.68
N LYS A 451 48.34 -19.90 22.61
CA LYS A 451 48.05 -21.32 22.38
C LYS A 451 46.56 -21.56 22.13
N HIS A 452 45.69 -20.80 22.80
CA HIS A 452 44.26 -20.86 22.52
C HIS A 452 43.92 -20.31 21.13
N LEU A 453 44.52 -19.18 20.73
CA LEU A 453 44.34 -18.63 19.38
C LEU A 453 44.84 -19.59 18.29
N ASP A 454 45.99 -20.23 18.49
CA ASP A 454 46.50 -21.29 17.60
C ASP A 454 45.56 -22.49 17.56
N ALA A 455 45.03 -22.92 18.71
CA ALA A 455 44.06 -24.02 18.80
C ALA A 455 42.77 -23.69 18.05
N LEU A 456 42.24 -22.47 18.19
CA LEU A 456 41.09 -21.99 17.42
C LEU A 456 41.41 -21.91 15.93
N ASN A 457 42.57 -21.37 15.55
CA ASN A 457 43.00 -21.26 14.16
C ASN A 457 43.05 -22.64 13.48
N LEU A 458 43.62 -23.65 14.14
CA LEU A 458 43.62 -25.04 13.64
C LEU A 458 42.22 -25.66 13.60
N LEU A 459 41.42 -25.48 14.64
CA LEU A 459 40.04 -26.00 14.70
C LEU A 459 39.18 -25.47 13.55
N THR A 460 39.40 -24.20 13.18
CA THR A 460 38.66 -23.56 12.09
C THR A 460 39.02 -24.11 10.71
N THR A 461 40.21 -24.68 10.52
CA THR A 461 40.64 -25.35 9.27
C THR A 461 39.99 -26.72 9.11
N ASP A 462 39.86 -27.47 10.19
CA ASP A 462 39.24 -28.81 10.21
C ASP A 462 37.70 -28.75 10.06
N ARG A 463 37.05 -27.78 10.72
CA ARG A 463 35.57 -27.70 10.77
C ARG A 463 34.90 -26.67 9.89
N GLY A 464 35.65 -25.69 9.36
CA GLY A 464 35.13 -24.73 8.39
C GLY A 464 33.77 -24.09 8.75
N SER A 465 33.48 -23.84 10.04
CA SER A 465 32.18 -23.33 10.47
C SER A 465 32.26 -21.84 10.83
N HIS A 466 31.14 -21.13 10.64
CA HIS A 466 31.00 -19.71 10.98
C HIS A 466 31.25 -19.45 12.48
N ASP A 467 30.66 -20.27 13.36
CA ASP A 467 30.82 -20.15 14.82
C ASP A 467 32.29 -20.25 15.28
N THR A 468 33.04 -21.20 14.73
CA THR A 468 34.47 -21.35 15.05
C THR A 468 35.28 -20.16 14.53
N SER A 469 34.97 -19.68 13.32
CA SER A 469 35.65 -18.53 12.72
C SER A 469 35.44 -17.25 13.53
N TRP A 470 34.23 -17.04 14.04
CA TRP A 470 33.91 -15.87 14.86
C TRP A 470 34.35 -16.00 16.31
N ALA A 471 34.42 -17.22 16.89
CA ALA A 471 35.04 -17.41 18.21
C ALA A 471 36.52 -17.00 18.23
N LEU A 472 37.24 -17.20 17.11
CA LEU A 472 38.61 -16.70 16.95
C LEU A 472 38.65 -15.16 16.92
N VAL A 473 37.75 -14.53 16.17
CA VAL A 473 37.62 -13.07 16.08
C VAL A 473 37.29 -12.48 17.45
N ASP A 474 36.32 -13.04 18.18
CA ASP A 474 35.94 -12.57 19.50
C ASP A 474 37.11 -12.64 20.50
N ALA A 475 37.90 -13.73 20.46
CA ALA A 475 39.07 -13.88 21.31
C ALA A 475 40.19 -12.89 20.97
N ALA A 476 40.42 -12.65 19.67
CA ALA A 476 41.36 -11.65 19.20
C ALA A 476 40.94 -10.23 19.62
N GLN A 477 39.66 -9.87 19.47
CA GLN A 477 39.13 -8.58 19.88
C GLN A 477 39.28 -8.33 21.38
N GLU A 478 38.92 -9.30 22.22
CA GLU A 478 38.97 -9.15 23.67
C GLU A 478 40.40 -8.92 24.18
N TRP A 479 41.39 -9.57 23.57
CA TRP A 479 42.76 -9.60 24.10
C TRP A 479 43.74 -8.66 23.40
N ARG A 480 43.50 -8.25 22.15
CA ARG A 480 44.43 -7.42 21.36
C ARG A 480 44.79 -6.10 22.06
N ALA A 481 43.79 -5.40 22.60
CA ALA A 481 44.00 -4.07 23.21
C ALA A 481 44.92 -4.09 24.44
N THR A 482 45.06 -5.25 25.11
CA THR A 482 45.85 -5.40 26.34
C THR A 482 47.08 -6.31 26.19
N SER A 483 47.31 -6.89 25.01
CA SER A 483 48.38 -7.85 24.78
C SER A 483 49.10 -7.62 23.44
N PRO A 484 50.32 -7.05 23.44
CA PRO A 484 51.11 -6.84 22.23
C PRO A 484 51.40 -8.13 21.46
N ALA A 485 51.58 -9.24 22.17
CA ALA A 485 51.81 -10.55 21.56
C ALA A 485 50.59 -11.04 20.76
N VAL A 486 49.37 -10.80 21.26
CA VAL A 486 48.14 -11.09 20.52
C VAL A 486 48.00 -10.17 19.31
N ALA A 487 48.33 -8.88 19.44
CA ALA A 487 48.31 -7.95 18.30
C ALA A 487 49.25 -8.42 17.16
N GLN A 488 50.48 -8.82 17.49
CA GLN A 488 51.43 -9.37 16.52
C GLN A 488 50.93 -10.69 15.90
N TRP A 489 50.29 -11.55 16.71
CA TRP A 489 49.70 -12.79 16.23
C TRP A 489 48.59 -12.53 15.21
N CYS A 490 47.70 -11.56 15.48
CA CYS A 490 46.64 -11.15 14.55
C CYS A 490 47.24 -10.69 13.22
N ASN A 491 48.24 -9.80 13.24
CA ASN A 491 48.88 -9.31 12.02
C ASN A 491 49.55 -10.42 11.19
N SER A 492 50.05 -11.48 11.84
CA SER A 492 50.79 -12.56 11.16
C SER A 492 49.91 -13.71 10.67
N ASN A 493 48.83 -14.05 11.39
CA ASN A 493 48.05 -15.27 11.15
C ASN A 493 46.64 -15.01 10.63
N LEU A 494 46.00 -13.90 11.02
CA LEU A 494 44.63 -13.61 10.61
C LEU A 494 44.49 -13.38 9.08
N PRO A 495 45.44 -12.74 8.36
CA PRO A 495 45.31 -12.55 6.91
C PRO A 495 45.13 -13.86 6.12
N GLU A 496 46.01 -14.84 6.30
CA GLU A 496 45.85 -16.15 5.62
C GLU A 496 44.57 -16.89 6.07
N ARG A 497 44.12 -16.65 7.32
CA ARG A 497 42.83 -17.18 7.78
C ARG A 497 41.63 -16.52 7.11
N ILE A 498 41.64 -15.21 6.95
CA ILE A 498 40.62 -14.44 6.23
C ILE A 498 40.56 -14.92 4.78
N LYS A 499 41.72 -15.07 4.12
CA LYS A 499 41.82 -15.58 2.74
C LYS A 499 41.23 -16.98 2.59
N SER A 500 41.63 -17.92 3.43
CA SER A 500 41.19 -19.32 3.33
C SER A 500 39.73 -19.55 3.76
N SER A 501 39.11 -18.63 4.49
CA SER A 501 37.75 -18.77 5.02
C SER A 501 36.89 -17.51 4.88
N LEU A 502 37.12 -16.75 3.81
CA LEU A 502 36.46 -15.47 3.54
C LEU A 502 34.93 -15.57 3.62
N VAL A 503 34.40 -16.71 3.17
CA VAL A 503 32.96 -17.06 3.17
C VAL A 503 32.30 -16.94 4.55
N HIS A 504 33.05 -17.10 5.65
CA HIS A 504 32.47 -17.05 7.00
C HIS A 504 32.38 -15.64 7.57
N TYR A 505 33.21 -14.74 7.05
CA TYR A 505 33.35 -13.36 7.52
C TYR A 505 32.53 -12.38 6.66
N ALA A 506 32.24 -12.73 5.41
CA ALA A 506 31.46 -11.92 4.48
C ALA A 506 30.04 -12.46 4.28
N LYS A 507 29.25 -12.52 5.36
CA LYS A 507 27.84 -12.87 5.28
C LYS A 507 27.00 -11.61 5.03
N PRO A 508 26.15 -11.60 3.98
CA PRO A 508 25.26 -10.46 3.69
C PRO A 508 24.22 -10.20 4.79
N TYR A 509 23.72 -11.24 5.45
CA TYR A 509 22.80 -11.14 6.59
C TYR A 509 23.42 -11.77 7.85
N GLY A 510 24.17 -10.96 8.61
CA GLY A 510 24.70 -11.31 9.94
C GLY A 510 23.91 -10.64 11.06
N TYR A 511 24.08 -11.11 12.30
CA TYR A 511 23.72 -10.30 13.47
C TYR A 511 24.56 -9.00 13.43
N ASP A 512 24.04 -7.87 13.93
CA ASP A 512 24.72 -6.54 13.84
C ASP A 512 26.18 -6.53 14.36
N GLU A 513 26.55 -7.51 15.18
CA GLU A 513 27.89 -7.70 15.76
C GLU A 513 28.92 -8.35 14.81
N ASP A 514 28.48 -9.10 13.79
CA ASP A 514 29.34 -9.95 12.93
C ASP A 514 29.66 -9.31 11.58
N ARG A 515 30.24 -8.10 11.62
CA ARG A 515 30.59 -7.30 10.43
C ARG A 515 31.99 -7.59 9.91
N PHE A 516 32.19 -7.67 8.60
CA PHE A 516 33.51 -7.96 8.01
C PHE A 516 34.58 -6.93 8.43
N GLU A 517 34.17 -5.67 8.57
CA GLU A 517 34.98 -4.56 9.04
C GLU A 517 35.56 -4.81 10.44
N THR A 518 34.82 -5.53 11.29
CA THR A 518 35.28 -5.96 12.62
C THR A 518 36.51 -6.85 12.54
N VAL A 519 36.56 -7.74 11.54
CA VAL A 519 37.68 -8.65 11.29
C VAL A 519 38.86 -7.88 10.70
N LEU A 520 38.59 -6.97 9.76
CA LEU A 520 39.63 -6.12 9.16
C LEU A 520 40.27 -5.20 10.22
N ALA A 521 39.51 -4.70 11.19
CA ALA A 521 40.03 -3.85 12.26
C ALA A 521 41.05 -4.57 13.18
N LEU A 522 41.10 -5.90 13.15
CA LEU A 522 42.06 -6.71 13.91
C LEU A 522 43.43 -6.84 13.24
N VAL A 523 43.53 -6.50 11.94
CA VAL A 523 44.78 -6.56 11.17
C VAL A 523 45.22 -5.16 10.77
N GLU A 524 46.52 -4.89 10.87
CA GLU A 524 47.12 -3.61 10.50
C GLU A 524 47.59 -3.63 9.05
N LEU A 525 46.64 -3.76 8.13
CA LEU A 525 46.89 -3.78 6.68
C LEU A 525 46.60 -2.43 6.02
N GLN A 526 47.38 -2.08 5.01
CA GLN A 526 47.12 -0.94 4.13
C GLN A 526 45.93 -1.25 3.19
N PRO A 527 45.23 -0.23 2.66
CA PRO A 527 44.07 -0.44 1.76
C PRO A 527 44.36 -1.33 0.53
N ALA A 528 45.57 -1.24 -0.03
CA ALA A 528 45.99 -2.08 -1.15
C ALA A 528 46.12 -3.56 -0.74
N GLU A 529 46.71 -3.82 0.43
CA GLU A 529 46.89 -5.17 0.97
C GLU A 529 45.54 -5.81 1.35
N ILE A 530 44.58 -5.01 1.84
CA ILE A 530 43.20 -5.46 2.08
C ILE A 530 42.53 -5.88 0.76
N THR A 531 42.72 -5.08 -0.30
CA THR A 531 42.18 -5.38 -1.63
C THR A 531 42.76 -6.69 -2.18
N ASP A 532 44.08 -6.85 -2.13
CA ASP A 532 44.77 -8.08 -2.57
C ASP A 532 44.32 -9.30 -1.75
N LEU A 533 44.21 -9.14 -0.43
CA LEU A 533 43.71 -10.18 0.47
C LEU A 533 42.29 -10.62 0.10
N MET A 534 41.40 -9.66 -0.16
CA MET A 534 40.02 -9.94 -0.54
C MET A 534 39.94 -10.60 -1.91
N LEU A 535 40.68 -10.11 -2.93
CA LEU A 535 40.71 -10.72 -4.26
C LEU A 535 41.26 -12.15 -4.22
N ALA A 536 42.35 -12.37 -3.49
CA ALA A 536 42.91 -13.70 -3.27
C ALA A 536 41.94 -14.62 -2.51
N GLY A 537 41.23 -14.09 -1.51
CA GLY A 537 40.22 -14.82 -0.76
C GLY A 537 38.99 -15.17 -1.61
N ILE A 538 38.53 -14.27 -2.47
CA ILE A 538 37.45 -14.54 -3.43
C ILE A 538 37.87 -15.67 -4.38
N SER A 539 39.07 -15.56 -4.95
CA SER A 539 39.64 -16.58 -5.86
C SER A 539 39.74 -17.95 -5.18
N ALA A 540 40.24 -18.00 -3.95
CA ALA A 540 40.39 -19.24 -3.19
C ALA A 540 39.05 -19.89 -2.78
N ASN A 541 37.96 -19.12 -2.74
CA ASN A 541 36.65 -19.58 -2.27
C ASN A 541 35.55 -19.55 -3.34
N VAL A 542 35.87 -19.30 -4.62
CA VAL A 542 34.88 -19.02 -5.67
C VAL A 542 33.79 -20.10 -5.80
N SER A 543 34.14 -21.37 -5.59
CA SER A 543 33.21 -22.52 -5.65
C SER A 543 32.23 -22.59 -4.47
N ARG A 544 32.48 -21.84 -3.39
CA ARG A 544 31.67 -21.79 -2.15
C ARG A 544 30.89 -20.49 -2.00
N LEU A 545 31.04 -19.54 -2.93
CA LEU A 545 30.38 -18.24 -2.90
C LEU A 545 29.08 -18.29 -3.71
N SER A 546 27.99 -17.81 -3.10
CA SER A 546 26.75 -17.49 -3.83
C SER A 546 26.89 -16.12 -4.49
N ALA A 547 26.09 -15.82 -5.50
CA ALA A 547 26.09 -14.52 -6.17
C ALA A 547 25.87 -13.35 -5.19
N GLU A 548 24.93 -13.50 -4.25
CA GLU A 548 24.67 -12.55 -3.16
C GLU A 548 25.93 -12.25 -2.32
N ARG A 549 26.70 -13.29 -1.97
CA ARG A 549 27.98 -13.13 -1.24
C ARG A 549 29.04 -12.46 -2.09
N VAL A 550 29.09 -12.78 -3.39
CA VAL A 550 29.99 -12.10 -4.32
C VAL A 550 29.65 -10.61 -4.39
N HIS A 551 28.37 -10.24 -4.53
CA HIS A 551 27.96 -8.84 -4.53
C HIS A 551 28.29 -8.12 -3.24
N HIS A 552 28.05 -8.75 -2.10
CA HIS A 552 28.42 -8.18 -0.80
C HIS A 552 29.94 -7.94 -0.71
N LEU A 553 30.76 -8.93 -1.10
CA LEU A 553 32.22 -8.81 -1.13
C LEU A 553 32.72 -7.72 -2.09
N VAL A 554 32.13 -7.63 -3.27
CA VAL A 554 32.47 -6.56 -4.24
C VAL A 554 32.02 -5.19 -3.72
N GLY A 555 30.89 -5.12 -3.02
CA GLY A 555 30.41 -3.90 -2.36
C GLY A 555 31.35 -3.44 -1.24
N LEU A 556 31.96 -4.37 -0.50
CA LEU A 556 33.03 -4.07 0.46
C LEU A 556 34.30 -3.57 -0.24
N LEU A 557 34.68 -4.18 -1.37
CA LEU A 557 35.82 -3.72 -2.17
C LEU A 557 35.60 -2.31 -2.76
N SER A 558 34.34 -1.90 -2.97
CA SER A 558 34.06 -0.61 -3.60
C SER A 558 34.52 0.58 -2.75
N SER A 559 34.65 0.44 -1.42
CA SER A 559 35.19 1.51 -0.56
C SER A 559 36.66 1.82 -0.85
N HIS A 560 37.39 0.88 -1.47
CA HIS A 560 38.81 1.01 -1.81
C HIS A 560 39.04 1.50 -3.24
N LEU A 561 38.00 1.61 -4.07
CA LEU A 561 38.10 2.11 -5.45
C LEU A 561 38.32 3.62 -5.50
N GLY A 562 38.99 4.09 -6.56
CA GLY A 562 38.96 5.50 -6.95
C GLY A 562 37.53 5.96 -7.25
N THR A 563 37.22 7.24 -7.00
CA THR A 563 35.87 7.78 -7.25
C THR A 563 35.49 7.72 -8.74
N GLN A 564 36.44 7.96 -9.63
CA GLN A 564 36.24 7.85 -11.09
C GLN A 564 35.97 6.39 -11.53
N ASP A 565 36.73 5.43 -11.00
CA ASP A 565 36.54 4.01 -11.31
C ASP A 565 35.18 3.52 -10.80
N ALA A 566 34.79 3.92 -9.59
CA ALA A 566 33.48 3.59 -9.04
C ALA A 566 32.33 4.18 -9.88
N ALA A 567 32.49 5.41 -10.38
CA ALA A 567 31.52 6.04 -11.28
C ALA A 567 31.40 5.29 -12.62
N GLY A 568 32.54 4.92 -13.21
CA GLY A 568 32.58 4.11 -14.44
C GLY A 568 31.94 2.72 -14.25
N LEU A 569 32.21 2.06 -13.12
CA LEU A 569 31.58 0.79 -12.77
C LEU A 569 30.09 0.92 -12.54
N ALA A 570 29.62 1.98 -11.86
CA ALA A 570 28.18 2.21 -11.68
C ALA A 570 27.45 2.29 -13.02
N GLN A 571 27.99 3.05 -13.97
CA GLN A 571 27.42 3.18 -15.32
C GLN A 571 27.43 1.86 -16.08
N TRP A 572 28.59 1.21 -16.17
CA TRP A 572 28.72 -0.07 -16.84
C TRP A 572 27.78 -1.12 -16.24
N TYR A 573 27.71 -1.18 -14.91
CA TYR A 573 26.92 -2.18 -14.20
C TYR A 573 25.42 -1.94 -14.39
N ALA A 574 24.94 -0.70 -14.25
CA ALA A 574 23.54 -0.36 -14.50
C ALA A 574 23.13 -0.68 -15.95
N SER A 575 23.95 -0.32 -16.95
CA SER A 575 23.68 -0.64 -18.35
C SER A 575 23.70 -2.16 -18.62
N ARG A 576 24.58 -2.91 -17.94
CA ARG A 576 24.60 -4.37 -17.99
C ARG A 576 23.36 -5.01 -17.37
N LEU A 577 22.80 -4.44 -16.31
CA LEU A 577 21.57 -4.93 -15.71
C LEU A 577 20.38 -4.67 -16.63
N VAL A 578 20.28 -3.47 -17.22
CA VAL A 578 19.22 -3.13 -18.18
C VAL A 578 19.29 -3.99 -19.45
N SER A 579 20.49 -4.33 -19.95
CA SER A 579 20.63 -5.15 -21.16
C SER A 579 20.17 -6.61 -20.98
N ARG A 580 20.01 -7.08 -19.74
CA ARG A 580 19.41 -8.38 -19.41
C ARG A 580 17.88 -8.35 -19.43
N LEU A 581 17.28 -7.16 -19.42
CA LEU A 581 15.83 -6.97 -19.47
C LEU A 581 15.36 -6.95 -20.94
N THR A 582 14.31 -7.70 -21.24
CA THR A 582 13.66 -7.63 -22.56
C THR A 582 12.92 -6.30 -22.70
N ASP A 583 12.76 -5.79 -23.93
CA ASP A 583 12.10 -4.50 -24.15
C ASP A 583 10.64 -4.49 -23.65
N ALA A 584 9.96 -5.65 -23.66
CA ALA A 584 8.61 -5.79 -23.13
C ALA A 584 8.54 -5.69 -21.59
N ASP A 585 9.62 -6.06 -20.90
CA ASP A 585 9.71 -6.03 -19.44
C ASP A 585 10.14 -4.67 -18.89
N ARG A 586 10.75 -3.81 -19.72
CA ARG A 586 11.22 -2.48 -19.29
C ARG A 586 10.04 -1.58 -18.92
N VAL A 587 10.18 -0.88 -17.81
CA VAL A 587 9.26 0.19 -17.43
C VAL A 587 9.40 1.33 -18.43
N ILE A 588 8.27 1.80 -18.95
CA ILE A 588 8.23 2.96 -19.84
C ILE A 588 8.46 4.19 -18.98
N LEU A 589 9.61 4.84 -19.15
CA LEU A 589 9.90 6.10 -18.48
C LEU A 589 9.42 7.27 -19.35
N PRO A 590 8.91 8.35 -18.72
CA PRO A 590 8.66 9.63 -19.39
C PRO A 590 9.91 10.20 -20.06
N ALA A 591 9.71 11.18 -20.94
CA ALA A 591 10.83 11.92 -21.52
C ALA A 591 11.59 12.65 -20.41
N ASP A 592 12.91 12.79 -20.54
CA ASP A 592 13.74 13.44 -19.50
C ASP A 592 13.30 14.91 -19.25
N ASP A 593 12.76 15.58 -20.27
CA ASP A 593 12.27 16.96 -20.18
C ASP A 593 11.00 17.11 -19.32
N ASP A 594 10.26 16.03 -19.09
CA ASP A 594 9.05 16.05 -18.24
C ASP A 594 9.39 16.06 -16.74
N TYR A 595 10.62 15.68 -16.38
CA TYR A 595 11.03 15.55 -14.98
C TYR A 595 11.38 16.90 -14.34
N PRO A 596 11.08 17.08 -13.03
CA PRO A 596 11.45 18.28 -12.31
C PRO A 596 12.97 18.40 -12.19
N LYS A 597 13.50 19.61 -12.38
CA LYS A 597 14.95 19.89 -12.30
C LYS A 597 15.40 20.37 -10.92
N ASP A 598 14.45 20.77 -10.07
CA ASP A 598 14.69 21.31 -8.75
C ASP A 598 13.72 20.71 -7.73
N VAL A 599 14.09 20.84 -6.45
CA VAL A 599 13.38 20.22 -5.32
C VAL A 599 12.02 20.86 -5.08
N ASP A 600 11.87 22.16 -5.29
CA ASP A 600 10.62 22.88 -5.08
C ASP A 600 9.56 22.45 -6.11
N THR A 601 9.95 22.33 -7.38
CA THR A 601 9.09 21.81 -8.45
C THR A 601 8.74 20.34 -8.24
N ALA A 602 9.70 19.52 -7.81
CA ALA A 602 9.42 18.11 -7.48
C ALA A 602 8.44 17.96 -6.32
N ALA A 603 8.65 18.70 -5.23
CA ALA A 603 7.80 18.69 -4.05
C ALA A 603 6.37 19.19 -4.36
N ALA A 604 6.25 20.27 -5.14
CA ALA A 604 4.98 20.77 -5.62
C ALA A 604 4.24 19.75 -6.52
N GLY A 605 4.97 19.12 -7.44
CA GLY A 605 4.45 18.12 -8.36
C GLY A 605 3.90 16.89 -7.65
N MET A 606 4.59 16.41 -6.60
CA MET A 606 4.07 15.33 -5.76
C MET A 606 2.76 15.70 -5.06
N VAL A 607 2.69 16.89 -4.45
CA VAL A 607 1.47 17.35 -3.77
C VAL A 607 0.32 17.53 -4.77
N PHE A 608 0.57 18.14 -5.93
CA PHE A 608 -0.43 18.32 -6.96
C PHE A 608 -0.91 16.99 -7.56
N ALA A 609 0.02 16.05 -7.77
CA ALA A 609 -0.32 14.70 -8.18
C ALA A 609 -1.25 14.05 -7.16
N CYS A 610 -0.97 14.15 -5.85
CA CYS A 610 -1.82 13.61 -4.79
C CYS A 610 -3.19 14.31 -4.69
N PHE A 611 -3.32 15.59 -5.05
CA PHE A 611 -4.63 16.25 -5.16
C PHE A 611 -5.56 15.59 -6.19
N GLY A 612 -4.98 15.01 -7.25
CA GLY A 612 -5.70 14.20 -8.24
C GLY A 612 -5.65 12.69 -7.96
N SER A 613 -5.35 12.25 -6.74
CA SER A 613 -5.43 10.82 -6.38
C SER A 613 -6.89 10.34 -6.40
N PRO A 614 -7.22 9.10 -6.77
CA PRO A 614 -8.57 8.56 -6.55
C PRO A 614 -8.92 8.39 -5.07
N ASP A 615 -7.94 8.31 -4.15
CA ASP A 615 -8.18 8.16 -2.72
C ASP A 615 -8.26 9.52 -2.01
N MET A 616 -9.43 9.85 -1.46
CA MET A 616 -9.65 11.14 -0.78
C MET A 616 -8.73 11.33 0.43
N ARG A 617 -8.27 10.25 1.08
CA ARG A 617 -7.34 10.33 2.22
C ARG A 617 -5.98 10.86 1.80
N GLU A 618 -5.51 10.51 0.61
CA GLU A 618 -4.26 11.02 0.04
C GLU A 618 -4.39 12.51 -0.29
N ARG A 619 -5.55 12.93 -0.81
CA ARG A 619 -5.83 14.35 -1.08
C ARG A 619 -5.80 15.20 0.19
N TRP A 620 -6.40 14.70 1.28
CA TRP A 620 -6.32 15.34 2.60
C TRP A 620 -4.87 15.48 3.08
N ARG A 621 -4.08 14.40 2.99
CA ARG A 621 -2.66 14.44 3.36
C ARG A 621 -1.87 15.45 2.54
N ALA A 622 -2.12 15.52 1.24
CA ALA A 622 -1.51 16.49 0.34
C ALA A 622 -1.90 17.94 0.68
N ALA A 623 -3.17 18.20 1.02
CA ALA A 623 -3.62 19.53 1.43
C ALA A 623 -2.93 19.97 2.72
N HIS A 624 -2.73 19.03 3.64
CA HIS A 624 -1.95 19.27 4.84
C HIS A 624 -0.45 19.47 4.58
N ALA A 625 0.13 18.78 3.59
CA ALA A 625 1.51 19.02 3.16
C ALA A 625 1.66 20.43 2.57
N ALA A 626 0.73 20.88 1.72
CA ALA A 626 0.70 22.25 1.19
C ALA A 626 0.56 23.31 2.30
N ARG A 627 -0.31 23.07 3.28
CA ARG A 627 -0.43 23.94 4.47
C ARG A 627 0.86 23.99 5.27
N ARG A 628 1.59 22.87 5.38
CA ARG A 628 2.90 22.85 6.04
C ARG A 628 3.93 23.65 5.25
N TYR A 629 3.97 23.57 3.92
CA TYR A 629 4.84 24.45 3.11
C TYR A 629 4.62 25.93 3.43
N ALA A 630 3.37 26.37 3.60
CA ALA A 630 3.09 27.74 4.01
C ALA A 630 3.59 28.04 5.43
N ALA A 631 3.35 27.11 6.38
CA ALA A 631 3.78 27.27 7.77
C ALA A 631 5.30 27.31 7.93
N THR A 632 6.05 26.51 7.15
CA THR A 632 7.52 26.42 7.20
C THR A 632 8.22 27.32 6.18
N GLY A 633 7.48 28.15 5.43
CA GLY A 633 8.06 29.15 4.53
C GLY A 633 8.63 28.61 3.21
N CYS A 634 8.19 27.44 2.73
CA CYS A 634 8.58 26.88 1.42
C CYS A 634 7.89 27.61 0.25
N ILE A 635 8.20 28.89 0.05
CA ILE A 635 7.49 29.77 -0.90
C ILE A 635 7.73 29.36 -2.35
N ALA A 636 8.93 28.90 -2.70
CA ALA A 636 9.25 28.44 -4.05
C ALA A 636 8.38 27.21 -4.42
N ALA A 637 8.28 26.21 -3.54
CA ALA A 637 7.37 25.08 -3.75
C ALA A 637 5.90 25.51 -3.88
N LEU A 638 5.43 26.47 -3.09
CA LEU A 638 4.07 27.01 -3.23
C LEU A 638 3.86 27.72 -4.57
N ARG A 639 4.85 28.46 -5.05
CA ARG A 639 4.80 29.12 -6.36
C ARG A 639 4.74 28.10 -7.50
N SER A 640 5.56 27.05 -7.44
CA SER A 640 5.50 25.93 -8.38
C SER A 640 4.14 25.22 -8.31
N LEU A 641 3.57 25.04 -7.12
CA LEU A 641 2.22 24.46 -6.95
C LEU A 641 1.14 25.34 -7.60
N THR A 642 1.24 26.67 -7.46
CA THR A 642 0.32 27.63 -8.10
C THR A 642 0.40 27.57 -9.63
N ALA A 643 1.60 27.40 -10.19
CA ALA A 643 1.77 27.24 -11.64
C ALA A 643 1.12 25.95 -12.20
N MET A 644 0.91 24.93 -11.35
CA MET A 644 0.35 23.65 -11.78
C MET A 644 -1.17 23.64 -11.92
N TYR A 645 -1.91 24.65 -11.46
CA TYR A 645 -3.39 24.63 -11.45
C TYR A 645 -4.03 24.29 -12.82
N GLU A 646 -3.44 24.79 -13.92
CA GLU A 646 -3.97 24.54 -15.26
C GLU A 646 -3.56 23.18 -15.86
N VAL A 647 -2.58 22.49 -15.25
CA VAL A 647 -2.03 21.23 -15.75
C VAL A 647 -3.08 20.11 -15.69
N ARG A 648 -3.25 19.41 -16.82
CA ARG A 648 -4.21 18.30 -16.96
C ARG A 648 -3.55 16.92 -17.04
N GLN A 649 -2.23 16.86 -17.20
CA GLN A 649 -1.44 15.64 -17.25
C GLN A 649 -0.09 15.88 -16.58
N LEU A 650 0.40 14.91 -15.81
CA LEU A 650 1.70 14.97 -15.14
C LEU A 650 2.50 13.70 -15.44
N PRO A 651 3.03 13.52 -16.65
CA PRO A 651 3.65 12.26 -17.07
C PRO A 651 4.82 11.83 -16.17
N ALA A 652 5.57 12.77 -15.59
CA ALA A 652 6.63 12.44 -14.62
C ALA A 652 6.10 11.87 -13.29
N PHE A 653 4.90 12.27 -12.85
CA PHE A 653 4.36 11.96 -11.51
C PHE A 653 3.17 10.98 -11.54
N ARG A 654 2.55 10.75 -12.70
CA ARG A 654 1.37 9.91 -12.88
C ARG A 654 1.51 9.10 -14.15
N SER A 655 0.89 7.92 -14.19
CA SER A 655 0.93 7.07 -15.37
C SER A 655 0.34 7.78 -16.58
N SER A 656 1.01 7.69 -17.74
CA SER A 656 0.45 8.17 -19.01
C SER A 656 -0.67 7.26 -19.55
N GLU A 657 -0.80 6.03 -19.02
CA GLU A 657 -1.82 5.06 -19.41
C GLU A 657 -3.11 5.19 -18.59
N LEU A 658 -3.08 5.90 -17.45
CA LEU A 658 -4.22 6.07 -16.55
C LEU A 658 -4.74 7.52 -16.57
N PRO A 659 -6.06 7.75 -16.45
CA PRO A 659 -6.59 9.10 -16.36
C PRO A 659 -6.13 9.77 -15.06
N PHE A 660 -5.58 10.98 -15.18
CA PHE A 660 -5.31 11.87 -14.06
C PHE A 660 -6.59 12.63 -13.68
N TYR A 661 -6.97 12.61 -12.40
CA TYR A 661 -8.20 13.26 -11.92
C TYR A 661 -7.96 14.77 -11.72
N TRP A 662 -7.70 15.48 -12.82
CA TRP A 662 -7.29 16.88 -12.82
C TRP A 662 -8.37 17.83 -12.27
N LEU A 663 -9.67 17.50 -12.37
CA LEU A 663 -10.75 18.30 -11.77
C LEU A 663 -10.71 18.22 -10.24
N ALA A 664 -10.39 17.04 -9.71
CA ALA A 664 -10.17 16.85 -8.28
C ALA A 664 -8.90 17.62 -7.87
N ALA A 665 -7.84 17.55 -8.67
CA ALA A 665 -6.62 18.31 -8.41
C ALA A 665 -6.89 19.83 -8.27
N ARG A 666 -7.71 20.40 -9.16
CA ARG A 666 -8.13 21.82 -9.11
C ARG A 666 -8.98 22.16 -7.89
N LEU A 667 -9.92 21.29 -7.53
CA LEU A 667 -10.75 21.50 -6.33
C LEU A 667 -9.91 21.47 -5.06
N TRP A 668 -9.03 20.48 -4.93
CA TRP A 668 -8.17 20.32 -3.77
C TRP A 668 -7.06 21.37 -3.68
N PHE A 669 -6.58 21.86 -4.82
CA PHE A 669 -5.78 23.07 -4.89
C PHE A 669 -6.52 24.26 -4.26
N ALA A 670 -7.76 24.53 -4.70
CA ALA A 670 -8.55 25.64 -4.17
C ALA A 670 -8.82 25.48 -2.67
N LEU A 671 -9.14 24.27 -2.20
CA LEU A 671 -9.37 23.97 -0.78
C LEU A 671 -8.11 24.17 0.06
N ALA A 672 -6.95 23.73 -0.43
CA ALA A 672 -5.69 23.93 0.27
C ALA A 672 -5.35 25.42 0.38
N TRP A 673 -5.51 26.18 -0.71
CA TRP A 673 -5.25 27.62 -0.72
C TRP A 673 -6.26 28.44 0.08
N GLU A 674 -7.52 28.02 0.15
CA GLU A 674 -8.51 28.64 1.04
C GLU A 674 -8.09 28.52 2.50
N ARG A 675 -7.58 27.35 2.92
CA ARG A 675 -7.04 27.18 4.28
C ARG A 675 -5.77 27.98 4.50
N ILE A 676 -4.85 28.01 3.53
CA ILE A 676 -3.63 28.81 3.62
C ILE A 676 -3.98 30.31 3.72
N ALA A 677 -4.95 30.80 2.96
CA ALA A 677 -5.40 32.20 3.01
C ALA A 677 -5.95 32.60 4.39
N HIS A 678 -6.60 31.68 5.11
CA HIS A 678 -7.10 31.93 6.47
C HIS A 678 -6.00 31.81 7.53
N GLU A 679 -5.09 30.84 7.38
CA GLU A 679 -4.08 30.53 8.41
C GLU A 679 -2.81 31.38 8.28
N ARG A 680 -2.39 31.67 7.04
CA ARG A 680 -1.15 32.35 6.66
C ARG A 680 -1.37 33.24 5.41
N PRO A 681 -2.26 34.25 5.49
CA PRO A 681 -2.62 35.08 4.33
C PRO A 681 -1.42 35.71 3.63
N GLU A 682 -0.39 36.08 4.38
CA GLU A 682 0.84 36.70 3.87
C GLU A 682 1.59 35.80 2.87
N LYS A 683 1.45 34.48 3.00
CA LYS A 683 2.05 33.50 2.08
C LYS A 683 1.20 33.26 0.84
N ALA A 684 -0.06 33.65 0.87
CA ALA A 684 -1.02 33.46 -0.21
C ALA A 684 -1.23 34.71 -1.08
N PHE A 685 -0.66 35.87 -0.71
CA PHE A 685 -0.76 37.10 -1.51
C PHE A 685 -0.27 36.92 -2.96
N GLU A 686 0.86 36.23 -3.19
CA GLU A 686 1.38 35.96 -4.54
C GLU A 686 0.42 35.09 -5.38
N THR A 687 -0.41 34.28 -4.74
CA THR A 687 -1.38 33.39 -5.42
C THR A 687 -2.76 34.04 -5.56
N GLY A 688 -2.99 35.20 -4.94
CA GLY A 688 -4.28 35.89 -4.92
C GLY A 688 -4.83 36.19 -6.32
N GLU A 689 -3.98 36.57 -7.28
CA GLU A 689 -4.40 36.83 -8.66
C GLU A 689 -4.89 35.55 -9.37
N VAL A 690 -4.21 34.43 -9.16
CA VAL A 690 -4.62 33.13 -9.71
C VAL A 690 -5.96 32.70 -9.08
N LEU A 691 -6.12 32.84 -7.76
CA LEU A 691 -7.38 32.54 -7.08
C LEU A 691 -8.53 33.42 -7.58
N LEU A 692 -8.27 34.72 -7.82
CA LEU A 692 -9.26 35.64 -8.37
C LEU A 692 -9.68 35.21 -9.78
N ARG A 693 -8.72 34.88 -10.65
CA ARG A 693 -8.99 34.34 -11.99
C ARG A 693 -9.81 33.04 -11.92
N ILE A 694 -9.53 32.17 -10.96
CA ILE A 694 -10.29 30.93 -10.74
C ILE A 694 -11.73 31.23 -10.32
N ALA A 695 -11.92 32.13 -9.34
CA ALA A 695 -13.25 32.49 -8.84
C ALA A 695 -14.14 33.12 -9.94
N LEU A 696 -13.55 33.94 -10.80
CA LEU A 696 -14.21 34.67 -11.88
C LEU A 696 -14.27 33.92 -13.23
N ASN A 697 -13.81 32.67 -13.29
CA ASN A 697 -13.78 31.91 -14.55
C ASN A 697 -15.19 31.45 -14.98
N ASP A 698 -15.83 32.20 -15.88
CA ASP A 698 -17.13 31.83 -16.44
C ASP A 698 -17.06 30.73 -17.51
N GLY A 699 -15.89 30.50 -18.11
CA GLY A 699 -15.66 29.42 -19.08
C GLY A 699 -15.50 28.04 -18.42
N PHE A 700 -15.23 28.02 -17.11
CA PHE A 700 -15.25 26.82 -16.29
C PHE A 700 -16.18 27.06 -15.09
N PRO A 701 -17.51 26.95 -15.30
CA PRO A 701 -18.54 27.34 -14.32
C PRO A 701 -18.68 26.33 -13.17
N HIS A 702 -17.61 25.68 -12.75
CA HIS A 702 -17.64 24.70 -11.67
C HIS A 702 -17.91 25.38 -10.33
N MET A 703 -19.16 25.31 -9.85
CA MET A 703 -19.63 26.10 -8.71
C MET A 703 -18.79 25.91 -7.44
N LEU A 704 -18.41 24.66 -7.08
CA LEU A 704 -17.58 24.43 -5.89
C LEU A 704 -16.21 25.11 -5.98
N VAL A 705 -15.44 24.84 -7.05
CA VAL A 705 -14.09 25.41 -7.24
C VAL A 705 -14.13 26.94 -7.20
N ARG A 706 -15.08 27.56 -7.93
CA ARG A 706 -15.26 29.01 -7.94
C ARG A 706 -15.60 29.55 -6.55
N SER A 707 -16.46 28.86 -5.81
CA SER A 707 -16.88 29.30 -4.47
C SER A 707 -15.76 29.22 -3.43
N VAL A 708 -14.92 28.18 -3.50
CA VAL A 708 -13.78 28.01 -2.60
C VAL A 708 -12.69 29.05 -2.92
N ALA A 709 -12.41 29.27 -4.21
CA ALA A 709 -11.48 30.31 -4.64
C ALA A 709 -11.98 31.72 -4.25
N ARG A 710 -13.30 31.97 -4.37
CA ARG A 710 -13.93 33.21 -3.90
C ARG A 710 -13.67 33.43 -2.41
N ASP A 711 -13.92 32.41 -1.59
CA ASP A 711 -13.75 32.50 -0.14
C ASP A 711 -12.28 32.72 0.24
N ALA A 712 -11.35 32.08 -0.47
CA ALA A 712 -9.92 32.35 -0.35
C ALA A 712 -9.59 33.82 -0.65
N CYS A 713 -10.08 34.37 -1.78
CA CYS A 713 -9.88 35.78 -2.12
C CYS A 713 -10.47 36.74 -1.07
N LEU A 714 -11.66 36.45 -0.55
CA LEU A 714 -12.29 37.27 0.49
C LEU A 714 -11.45 37.26 1.78
N ALA A 715 -10.87 36.12 2.16
CA ALA A 715 -9.94 36.03 3.29
C ALA A 715 -8.67 36.86 3.04
N LEU A 716 -8.11 36.81 1.82
CA LEU A 716 -6.95 37.63 1.44
C LEU A 716 -7.27 39.12 1.48
N LEU A 717 -8.43 39.55 0.96
CA LEU A 717 -8.88 40.94 1.03
C LEU A 717 -9.03 41.41 2.48
N ALA A 718 -9.60 40.57 3.36
CA ALA A 718 -9.71 40.86 4.78
C ALA A 718 -8.34 41.00 5.47
N ALA A 719 -7.33 40.27 4.98
CA ALA A 719 -5.95 40.33 5.45
C ALA A 719 -5.10 41.44 4.79
N GLY A 720 -5.70 42.28 3.93
CA GLY A 720 -5.01 43.42 3.32
C GLY A 720 -4.36 43.18 1.96
N TRP A 721 -4.68 42.06 1.28
CA TRP A 721 -4.28 41.86 -0.11
C TRP A 721 -4.94 42.90 -1.02
N ILE A 722 -4.16 43.51 -1.91
CA ILE A 722 -4.65 44.50 -2.88
C ILE A 722 -4.79 43.80 -4.24
N PRO A 723 -6.01 43.54 -4.73
CA PRO A 723 -6.23 42.89 -6.01
C PRO A 723 -5.89 43.86 -7.16
N PRO A 724 -5.46 43.33 -8.32
CA PRO A 724 -5.20 44.16 -9.50
C PRO A 724 -6.47 44.82 -10.07
N GLN A 725 -7.65 44.21 -9.83
CA GLN A 725 -8.94 44.71 -10.27
C GLN A 725 -9.63 45.51 -9.16
N ALA A 726 -9.97 46.78 -9.41
CA ALA A 726 -10.54 47.70 -8.40
C ALA A 726 -11.94 47.28 -7.90
N ASP A 727 -12.76 46.63 -8.73
CA ASP A 727 -14.10 46.12 -8.38
C ASP A 727 -14.09 44.64 -7.95
N ALA A 728 -12.92 44.06 -7.63
CA ALA A 728 -12.77 42.64 -7.31
C ALA A 728 -13.72 42.17 -6.21
N ARG A 729 -13.94 42.97 -5.15
CA ARG A 729 -14.88 42.61 -4.07
C ARG A 729 -16.31 42.43 -4.59
N SER A 730 -16.82 43.40 -5.35
CA SER A 730 -18.16 43.35 -5.93
C SER A 730 -18.28 42.24 -7.00
N ALA A 731 -17.19 41.92 -7.71
CA ALA A 731 -17.16 40.79 -8.62
C ALA A 731 -17.24 39.45 -7.86
N LEU A 732 -16.48 39.29 -6.77
CA LEU A 732 -16.49 38.11 -5.90
C LEU A 732 -17.86 37.89 -5.24
N GLU A 733 -18.54 38.95 -4.82
CA GLU A 733 -19.90 38.88 -4.25
C GLU A 733 -20.94 38.37 -5.26
N ARG A 734 -20.69 38.53 -6.58
CA ARG A 734 -21.55 38.01 -7.65
C ARG A 734 -21.21 36.58 -8.08
N VAL A 735 -20.12 35.98 -7.59
CA VAL A 735 -19.75 34.60 -7.95
C VAL A 735 -20.83 33.63 -7.48
N ASN A 736 -21.28 32.77 -8.39
CA ASN A 736 -22.38 31.81 -8.20
C ASN A 736 -23.73 32.48 -7.80
N GLN A 737 -23.95 33.74 -8.18
CA GLN A 737 -25.24 34.41 -8.01
C GLN A 737 -25.99 34.47 -9.34
N SER A 738 -27.29 34.16 -9.32
CA SER A 738 -28.15 34.23 -10.50
C SER A 738 -28.44 35.68 -10.88
N THR A 739 -28.21 36.03 -12.14
CA THR A 739 -28.69 37.30 -12.74
C THR A 739 -30.10 37.18 -13.30
N VAL A 740 -30.64 35.96 -13.40
CA VAL A 740 -31.98 35.67 -13.91
C VAL A 740 -33.04 35.95 -12.83
N PRO A 741 -34.14 36.66 -13.15
CA PRO A 741 -35.24 36.90 -12.21
C PRO A 741 -35.85 35.60 -11.67
N ARG A 742 -36.11 35.57 -10.36
CA ARG A 742 -36.69 34.38 -9.70
C ARG A 742 -38.10 34.07 -10.19
N ALA A 743 -38.40 32.78 -10.36
CA ALA A 743 -39.69 32.28 -10.81
C ALA A 743 -40.42 31.49 -9.72
N ASN A 744 -41.72 31.25 -9.91
CA ASN A 744 -42.43 30.28 -9.06
C ASN A 744 -41.92 28.88 -9.40
N GLN A 745 -41.73 28.03 -8.39
CA GLN A 745 -41.31 26.65 -8.63
C GLN A 745 -42.35 25.95 -9.49
N ALA A 746 -41.94 25.44 -10.66
CA ALA A 746 -42.80 24.60 -11.46
C ALA A 746 -43.19 23.38 -10.61
N ARG A 747 -44.46 22.95 -10.70
CA ARG A 747 -44.86 21.68 -10.10
C ARG A 747 -44.03 20.59 -10.79
N GLN A 748 -42.93 20.17 -10.15
CA GLN A 748 -42.25 18.96 -10.53
C GLN A 748 -43.33 17.88 -10.52
N THR A 749 -43.62 17.32 -11.70
CA THR A 749 -44.52 16.19 -11.74
C THR A 749 -43.85 15.13 -10.88
N LYS A 750 -44.47 14.82 -9.73
CA LYS A 750 -44.09 13.66 -8.93
C LYS A 750 -44.34 12.42 -9.79
N ARG A 751 -43.44 12.11 -10.73
CA ARG A 751 -43.25 10.74 -11.20
C ARG A 751 -42.60 9.99 -10.04
N HIS A 752 -43.41 9.71 -9.03
CA HIS A 752 -43.09 8.69 -8.04
C HIS A 752 -43.00 7.36 -8.78
N GLY A 753 -41.84 6.72 -8.69
CA GLY A 753 -41.66 5.27 -8.74
C GLY A 753 -41.91 4.62 -10.11
N ILE A 754 -40.88 3.94 -10.61
CA ILE A 754 -40.95 2.58 -11.18
C ILE A 754 -42.32 2.24 -11.81
N GLY A 755 -42.67 2.95 -12.87
CA GLY A 755 -43.91 2.76 -13.61
C GLY A 755 -43.56 2.42 -15.05
N ARG A 756 -43.48 1.12 -15.35
CA ARG A 756 -43.43 0.62 -16.72
C ARG A 756 -44.58 1.25 -17.52
N GLY A 757 -44.23 1.96 -18.60
CA GLY A 757 -45.17 2.26 -19.68
C GLY A 757 -45.66 3.71 -19.76
N ARG A 758 -44.82 4.60 -20.31
CA ARG A 758 -45.21 5.51 -21.39
C ARG A 758 -43.97 6.20 -21.94
N ARG A 759 -43.60 5.86 -23.18
CA ARG A 759 -42.54 6.49 -23.97
C ARG A 759 -42.73 8.01 -23.96
N SER A 760 -41.96 8.71 -23.13
CA SER A 760 -41.48 10.05 -23.50
C SER A 760 -40.42 9.84 -24.57
N VAL A 761 -40.38 10.74 -25.56
CA VAL A 761 -39.34 10.79 -26.58
C VAL A 761 -37.99 10.74 -25.85
N GLU A 762 -37.27 9.62 -25.97
CA GLU A 762 -36.05 9.37 -25.21
C GLU A 762 -34.99 10.38 -25.65
N ARG A 763 -34.77 11.44 -24.85
CA ARG A 763 -33.48 12.14 -24.86
C ARG A 763 -32.50 11.21 -24.14
N THR A 764 -31.94 10.26 -24.88
CA THR A 764 -30.90 9.37 -24.36
C THR A 764 -29.63 10.19 -24.17
N THR A 765 -29.21 10.40 -22.91
CA THR A 765 -27.84 10.83 -22.63
C THR A 765 -26.87 9.78 -23.16
N ARG A 766 -25.71 10.19 -23.65
CA ARG A 766 -24.68 9.27 -24.16
C ARG A 766 -23.97 8.60 -22.99
N PHE A 767 -23.62 9.39 -21.98
CA PHE A 767 -23.10 8.93 -20.71
C PHE A 767 -24.21 8.28 -19.88
N HIS A 768 -23.90 7.11 -19.32
CA HIS A 768 -24.81 6.38 -18.44
C HIS A 768 -24.57 6.75 -16.98
N PHE A 769 -25.47 7.56 -16.42
CA PHE A 769 -25.44 7.97 -15.01
C PHE A 769 -25.97 6.87 -14.07
N ASP A 770 -25.46 6.81 -12.84
CA ASP A 770 -26.01 5.92 -11.80
C ASP A 770 -27.48 6.27 -11.46
N GLU A 771 -28.39 5.37 -11.80
CA GLU A 771 -29.84 5.49 -11.57
C GLU A 771 -30.27 5.32 -10.11
N MET A 772 -29.44 4.69 -9.27
CA MET A 772 -29.77 4.39 -7.88
C MET A 772 -29.27 5.47 -6.93
N ASP A 773 -28.02 5.91 -7.12
CA ASP A 773 -27.34 6.74 -6.15
C ASP A 773 -27.11 8.17 -6.67
N THR A 774 -26.48 8.33 -7.84
CA THR A 774 -26.19 9.65 -8.40
C THR A 774 -27.45 10.42 -8.78
N LYS A 775 -28.33 9.87 -9.63
CA LYS A 775 -29.54 10.58 -10.07
C LYS A 775 -30.46 10.97 -8.90
N PRO A 776 -30.82 10.05 -7.98
CA PRO A 776 -31.79 10.38 -6.94
C PRO A 776 -31.22 11.25 -5.81
N TYR A 777 -29.95 11.05 -5.41
CA TYR A 777 -29.41 11.71 -4.21
C TYR A 777 -28.50 12.90 -4.51
N TRP A 778 -27.76 12.88 -5.62
CA TRP A 778 -26.92 14.01 -6.03
C TRP A 778 -27.67 14.94 -6.98
N TYR A 779 -28.08 14.45 -8.14
CA TYR A 779 -28.55 15.32 -9.22
C TYR A 779 -29.95 15.86 -8.93
N SER A 780 -30.89 15.01 -8.50
CA SER A 780 -32.24 15.45 -8.12
C SER A 780 -32.21 16.43 -6.95
N ASN A 781 -31.24 16.32 -6.05
CA ASN A 781 -31.06 17.29 -4.99
C ASN A 781 -30.66 18.63 -5.60
N ILE A 782 -29.66 18.70 -6.48
CA ILE A 782 -29.27 19.97 -7.13
C ILE A 782 -30.37 20.54 -8.03
N THR A 783 -31.02 19.74 -8.87
CA THR A 783 -32.06 20.19 -9.82
C THR A 783 -33.23 20.86 -9.14
N SER A 784 -33.65 20.37 -7.98
CA SER A 784 -34.74 20.98 -7.20
C SER A 784 -34.43 22.40 -6.69
N GLY A 785 -33.20 22.87 -6.88
CA GLY A 785 -32.76 24.24 -6.55
C GLY A 785 -33.07 25.25 -7.64
N PHE A 786 -33.50 24.79 -8.81
CA PHE A 786 -33.96 25.59 -9.94
C PHE A 786 -35.49 25.58 -10.01
N ALA A 787 -36.08 26.63 -10.56
CA ALA A 787 -37.52 26.74 -10.67
C ALA A 787 -38.09 25.85 -11.80
N ASN A 788 -37.37 25.74 -12.92
CA ASN A 788 -37.88 25.17 -14.18
C ASN A 788 -36.98 24.10 -14.81
N VAL A 789 -35.94 23.62 -14.11
CA VAL A 789 -35.06 22.57 -14.61
C VAL A 789 -35.55 21.21 -14.10
N ASP A 790 -35.78 20.27 -15.02
CA ASP A 790 -36.02 18.88 -14.67
C ASP A 790 -34.71 18.06 -14.66
N LEU A 791 -34.80 16.80 -14.22
CA LEU A 791 -33.63 15.93 -14.11
C LEU A 791 -33.03 15.57 -15.47
N ASP A 792 -33.85 15.46 -16.51
CA ASP A 792 -33.39 15.03 -17.83
C ASP A 792 -32.59 16.16 -18.51
N ASP A 793 -33.06 17.41 -18.39
CA ASP A 793 -32.33 18.60 -18.87
C ASP A 793 -31.01 18.78 -18.12
N PHE A 794 -30.99 18.54 -16.80
CA PHE A 794 -29.76 18.59 -16.01
C PHE A 794 -28.77 17.48 -16.40
N CYS A 795 -29.25 16.24 -16.59
CA CYS A 795 -28.43 15.13 -17.06
C CYS A 795 -27.88 15.39 -18.47
N ALA A 796 -28.63 16.05 -19.37
CA ALA A 796 -28.16 16.42 -20.70
C ALA A 796 -27.03 17.45 -20.65
N GLU A 797 -27.11 18.44 -19.75
CA GLU A 797 -26.03 19.41 -19.58
C GLU A 797 -24.79 18.76 -18.92
N ALA A 798 -24.98 17.86 -17.94
CA ALA A 798 -23.89 17.08 -17.36
C ALA A 798 -23.21 16.17 -18.41
N ASP A 799 -24.00 15.51 -19.28
CA ASP A 799 -23.52 14.70 -20.40
C ASP A 799 -22.63 15.51 -21.35
N ARG A 800 -23.07 16.72 -21.71
CA ARG A 800 -22.31 17.65 -22.55
C ARG A 800 -20.93 17.95 -21.95
N TRP A 801 -20.83 18.17 -20.63
CA TRP A 801 -19.54 18.37 -19.98
C TRP A 801 -18.65 17.13 -20.02
N ILE A 802 -19.21 15.95 -19.70
CA ILE A 802 -18.44 14.71 -19.64
C ILE A 802 -17.94 14.30 -21.04
N VAL A 803 -18.83 14.28 -22.02
CA VAL A 803 -18.55 13.74 -23.36
C VAL A 803 -17.90 14.81 -24.26
N ASP A 804 -18.52 15.98 -24.39
CA ASP A 804 -18.05 16.98 -25.38
C ASP A 804 -16.90 17.83 -24.86
N MET A 805 -16.94 18.26 -23.59
CA MET A 805 -15.94 19.16 -23.04
C MET A 805 -14.70 18.44 -22.49
N TRP A 806 -14.87 17.23 -21.95
CA TRP A 806 -13.78 16.46 -21.35
C TRP A 806 -13.32 15.27 -22.19
N GLY A 807 -14.12 14.82 -23.16
CA GLY A 807 -13.77 13.71 -24.05
C GLY A 807 -13.70 12.36 -23.34
N ALA A 808 -14.49 12.15 -22.28
CA ALA A 808 -14.51 10.88 -21.55
C ALA A 808 -15.30 9.80 -22.32
N ASP A 809 -14.90 8.53 -22.14
CA ASP A 809 -15.59 7.38 -22.75
C ASP A 809 -16.98 7.17 -22.11
N GLU A 810 -18.00 7.03 -22.96
CA GLU A 810 -19.40 6.80 -22.60
C GLU A 810 -19.62 5.54 -21.74
N ASN A 811 -18.73 4.55 -21.86
CA ASN A 811 -18.82 3.24 -21.22
C ASN A 811 -18.04 3.14 -19.89
N THR A 812 -17.45 4.23 -19.41
CA THR A 812 -16.61 4.26 -18.19
C THR A 812 -17.33 3.77 -16.92
N TYR A 813 -18.66 3.88 -16.87
CA TYR A 813 -19.46 3.35 -15.75
C TYR A 813 -19.30 1.84 -15.58
N ARG A 814 -19.05 1.11 -16.68
CA ARG A 814 -18.87 -0.34 -16.67
C ARG A 814 -17.54 -0.69 -16.02
N TRP A 815 -17.57 -1.69 -15.13
CA TRP A 815 -16.39 -2.12 -14.41
C TRP A 815 -15.28 -2.69 -15.30
N ASP A 816 -15.62 -3.31 -16.42
CA ASP A 816 -14.64 -3.81 -17.40
C ASP A 816 -13.94 -2.69 -18.17
N HIS A 817 -14.55 -1.51 -18.25
CA HIS A 817 -13.96 -0.28 -18.81
C HIS A 817 -13.37 0.65 -17.74
N GLU A 818 -13.34 0.26 -16.46
CA GLU A 818 -12.73 1.05 -15.38
C GLU A 818 -11.20 1.10 -15.56
N PRO A 819 -10.60 2.26 -15.92
CA PRO A 819 -9.17 2.33 -16.24
C PRO A 819 -8.29 1.90 -15.07
N ARG A 820 -8.73 2.19 -13.84
CA ARG A 820 -7.99 1.91 -12.60
C ARG A 820 -8.41 0.58 -11.95
N ARG A 821 -9.05 -0.33 -12.70
CA ARG A 821 -9.58 -1.60 -12.18
C ARG A 821 -8.57 -2.39 -11.36
N LYS A 822 -7.33 -2.53 -11.86
CA LYS A 822 -6.24 -3.24 -11.16
C LYS A 822 -5.86 -2.56 -9.84
N SER A 823 -5.70 -1.23 -9.85
CA SER A 823 -5.41 -0.45 -8.64
C SER A 823 -6.54 -0.57 -7.62
N PHE A 824 -7.80 -0.77 -8.05
CA PHE A 824 -8.91 -0.97 -7.13
C PHE A 824 -8.98 -2.33 -6.45
N GLU A 825 -8.28 -3.35 -6.94
CA GLU A 825 -8.20 -4.66 -6.28
C GLU A 825 -7.54 -4.58 -4.89
N ARG A 826 -6.72 -3.55 -4.64
CA ARG A 826 -6.09 -3.28 -3.33
C ARG A 826 -7.03 -2.66 -2.30
N TYR A 827 -8.15 -2.07 -2.73
CA TYR A 827 -9.09 -1.39 -1.85
C TYR A 827 -10.28 -2.29 -1.50
N ASN A 828 -10.82 -2.11 -0.30
CA ASN A 828 -12.09 -2.71 0.06
C ASN A 828 -13.21 -2.01 -0.72
N TYR A 829 -14.11 -2.77 -1.37
CA TYR A 829 -15.25 -2.27 -2.12
C TYR A 829 -16.10 -1.24 -1.35
N ASN A 830 -16.22 -1.40 -0.03
CA ASN A 830 -16.95 -0.46 0.83
C ASN A 830 -16.39 0.98 0.77
N LEU A 831 -15.14 1.16 0.33
CA LEU A 831 -14.52 2.48 0.15
C LEU A 831 -14.90 3.16 -1.15
N THR A 832 -15.28 2.38 -2.16
CA THR A 832 -15.73 2.87 -3.46
C THR A 832 -17.24 3.03 -3.56
N ASN A 833 -17.98 2.55 -2.56
CA ASN A 833 -19.42 2.68 -2.51
C ASN A 833 -19.82 4.13 -2.19
N HIS A 834 -20.88 4.61 -2.82
CA HIS A 834 -21.44 5.97 -2.66
C HIS A 834 -22.95 5.94 -2.42
N SER A 835 -23.45 4.83 -1.85
CA SER A 835 -24.87 4.58 -1.62
C SER A 835 -25.58 5.71 -0.90
N HIS A 836 -26.83 5.99 -1.28
CA HIS A 836 -27.67 7.03 -0.70
C HIS A 836 -27.04 8.43 -0.74
N GLY A 837 -26.19 8.68 -1.75
CA GLY A 837 -25.54 9.98 -1.96
C GLY A 837 -24.34 10.26 -1.04
N SER A 838 -23.82 9.27 -0.33
CA SER A 838 -22.57 9.43 0.43
C SER A 838 -21.38 9.67 -0.51
N LEU A 839 -20.42 10.52 -0.14
CA LEU A 839 -19.17 10.63 -0.89
C LEU A 839 -18.30 9.38 -0.67
N PRO A 840 -17.84 8.70 -1.74
CA PRO A 840 -16.95 7.56 -1.59
C PRO A 840 -15.59 8.02 -1.05
N THR A 841 -14.93 7.15 -0.28
CA THR A 841 -13.55 7.42 0.19
C THR A 841 -12.55 7.26 -0.97
N VAL A 842 -12.81 6.32 -1.87
CA VAL A 842 -12.02 6.07 -3.08
C VAL A 842 -12.93 6.22 -4.29
N GLU A 843 -12.64 7.19 -5.15
CA GLU A 843 -13.49 7.55 -6.29
C GLU A 843 -13.14 6.72 -7.53
N ARG A 844 -14.14 5.99 -8.04
CA ARG A 844 -14.10 5.43 -9.40
C ARG A 844 -14.09 6.54 -10.44
N TYR A 845 -13.58 6.25 -11.64
CA TYR A 845 -13.44 7.27 -12.66
C TYR A 845 -14.83 7.80 -13.10
N SER A 846 -15.83 6.93 -13.20
CA SER A 846 -17.22 7.33 -13.50
C SER A 846 -17.81 8.25 -12.42
N THR A 847 -17.71 7.87 -11.14
CA THR A 847 -18.25 8.66 -10.03
C THR A 847 -17.55 10.01 -9.90
N TYR A 848 -16.25 10.05 -10.15
CA TYR A 848 -15.46 11.29 -10.25
C TYR A 848 -16.03 12.22 -11.35
N LEU A 849 -16.28 11.70 -12.55
CA LEU A 849 -16.84 12.48 -13.66
C LEU A 849 -18.25 13.00 -13.32
N GLU A 850 -19.12 12.13 -12.80
CA GLU A 850 -20.48 12.47 -12.40
C GLU A 850 -20.51 13.59 -11.34
N TRP A 851 -19.63 13.50 -10.34
CA TRP A 851 -19.54 14.49 -9.26
C TRP A 851 -19.13 15.87 -9.79
N HIS A 852 -18.08 15.94 -10.61
CA HIS A 852 -17.63 17.21 -11.14
C HIS A 852 -18.59 17.77 -12.20
N ALA A 853 -19.23 16.91 -12.99
CA ALA A 853 -20.18 17.32 -14.03
C ALA A 853 -21.42 17.97 -13.41
N MET A 854 -21.87 17.47 -12.26
CA MET A 854 -22.96 18.08 -11.49
C MET A 854 -22.69 19.56 -11.21
N TRP A 855 -21.48 19.91 -10.79
CA TRP A 855 -21.14 21.28 -10.44
C TRP A 855 -20.89 22.19 -11.63
N CYS A 856 -20.43 21.66 -12.76
CA CYS A 856 -20.34 22.39 -14.01
C CYS A 856 -21.73 22.63 -14.63
N ALA A 857 -22.59 21.61 -14.65
CA ALA A 857 -23.95 21.71 -15.17
C ALA A 857 -24.79 22.70 -14.35
N ALA A 858 -24.72 22.62 -13.01
CA ALA A 858 -25.39 23.58 -12.14
C ALA A 858 -24.93 25.03 -12.40
N GLY A 859 -23.63 25.25 -12.59
CA GLY A 859 -23.11 26.59 -12.87
C GLY A 859 -23.41 27.11 -14.27
N GLU A 860 -23.52 26.22 -15.27
CA GLU A 860 -23.96 26.62 -16.62
C GLU A 860 -25.44 26.98 -16.62
N LEU A 861 -26.29 26.13 -16.03
CA LEU A 861 -27.73 26.37 -15.92
C LEU A 861 -28.05 27.62 -15.09
N LEU A 862 -27.23 27.96 -14.09
CA LEU A 862 -27.40 29.19 -13.30
C LEU A 862 -27.34 30.48 -14.16
N LYS A 863 -26.72 30.43 -15.35
CA LYS A 863 -26.63 31.58 -16.26
C LYS A 863 -27.93 31.86 -16.99
N SER A 864 -28.76 30.84 -17.23
CA SER A 864 -29.98 30.95 -18.05
C SER A 864 -31.27 30.63 -17.28
N GLU A 865 -31.19 29.83 -16.23
CA GLU A 865 -32.37 29.27 -15.56
C GLU A 865 -32.72 30.01 -14.27
N PRO A 866 -34.02 30.31 -14.04
CA PRO A 866 -34.45 31.03 -12.85
C PRO A 866 -34.40 30.16 -11.60
N LEU A 867 -33.96 30.75 -10.49
CA LEU A 867 -34.09 30.16 -9.15
C LEU A 867 -35.51 30.36 -8.60
N PRO A 868 -35.99 29.48 -7.69
CA PRO A 868 -37.30 29.63 -7.08
C PRO A 868 -37.37 30.87 -6.18
N LYS A 869 -38.57 31.46 -6.08
CA LYS A 869 -38.85 32.48 -5.07
C LYS A 869 -38.66 31.90 -3.66
N PRO A 870 -38.11 32.67 -2.71
CA PRO A 870 -37.96 32.23 -1.33
C PRO A 870 -39.33 31.90 -0.73
N ASP A 871 -39.36 30.93 0.18
CA ASP A 871 -40.59 30.58 0.90
C ASP A 871 -41.07 31.71 1.81
N GLN A 872 -42.32 31.64 2.28
CA GLN A 872 -42.92 32.66 3.14
C GLN A 872 -42.24 32.75 4.53
N THR A 873 -41.44 31.74 4.91
CA THR A 873 -40.67 31.71 6.16
C THR A 873 -39.30 32.38 6.04
N GLY A 874 -38.90 32.80 4.84
CA GLY A 874 -37.57 33.38 4.58
C GLY A 874 -36.42 32.38 4.78
N GLY A 875 -36.72 31.07 4.81
CA GLY A 875 -35.73 30.03 5.08
C GLY A 875 -34.79 29.82 3.89
N SER A 876 -33.49 29.66 4.13
CA SER A 876 -32.53 29.26 3.09
C SER A 876 -32.48 27.75 2.87
N TRP A 877 -33.35 26.98 3.54
CA TRP A 877 -33.38 25.52 3.50
C TRP A 877 -33.77 25.02 2.10
N GLY A 878 -32.95 24.16 1.51
CA GLY A 878 -33.09 23.65 0.14
C GLY A 878 -32.58 24.59 -0.95
N SER A 879 -31.95 25.72 -0.61
CA SER A 879 -31.36 26.63 -1.61
C SER A 879 -30.10 26.05 -2.25
N LEU A 880 -29.79 26.49 -3.48
CA LEU A 880 -28.56 26.08 -4.17
C LEU A 880 -27.30 26.45 -3.38
N ASP A 881 -27.29 27.60 -2.70
CA ASP A 881 -26.18 28.06 -1.84
C ASP A 881 -26.00 27.20 -0.57
N GLU A 882 -27.08 26.74 0.04
CA GLU A 882 -26.99 25.79 1.15
C GLU A 882 -26.45 24.43 0.67
N ARG A 883 -26.95 23.93 -0.46
CA ARG A 883 -26.47 22.67 -1.05
C ARG A 883 -24.99 22.74 -1.38
N LEU A 884 -24.54 23.83 -1.97
CA LEU A 884 -23.12 24.09 -2.21
C LEU A 884 -22.30 24.03 -0.91
N ARG A 885 -22.78 24.63 0.18
CA ARG A 885 -22.11 24.58 1.49
C ARG A 885 -22.07 23.18 2.09
N SER A 886 -23.16 22.42 1.99
CA SER A 886 -23.26 21.06 2.56
C SER A 886 -22.37 20.02 1.88
N HIS A 887 -22.06 20.21 0.59
CA HIS A 887 -21.24 19.29 -0.20
C HIS A 887 -19.76 19.69 -0.27
N ARG A 888 -19.37 20.78 0.40
CA ARG A 888 -17.95 21.11 0.57
C ARG A 888 -17.30 20.04 1.46
N PRO A 889 -16.13 19.50 1.08
CA PRO A 889 -15.36 18.63 1.96
C PRO A 889 -14.93 19.39 3.22
N ALA A 890 -15.74 19.33 4.28
CA ALA A 890 -15.46 20.00 5.55
C ALA A 890 -14.70 19.10 6.52
N GLU A 891 -14.84 17.79 6.36
CA GLU A 891 -14.28 16.77 7.24
C GLU A 891 -13.66 15.62 6.43
N PRO A 892 -12.56 15.01 6.89
CA PRO A 892 -12.06 13.78 6.30
C PRO A 892 -13.06 12.64 6.49
N PRO A 893 -13.05 11.61 5.62
CA PRO A 893 -13.98 10.49 5.76
C PRO A 893 -13.69 9.78 7.09
N PHE A 894 -14.56 10.01 8.08
CA PHE A 894 -14.42 9.48 9.43
C PHE A 894 -14.63 7.96 9.40
N GLY A 895 -13.55 7.21 9.60
CA GLY A 895 -13.56 5.76 9.68
C GLY A 895 -12.21 5.08 9.40
N GLN A 896 -11.31 5.69 8.62
CA GLN A 896 -10.09 4.99 8.15
C GLN A 896 -8.82 5.84 7.97
N LEU A 897 -8.75 7.05 8.54
CA LEU A 897 -7.46 7.54 9.05
C LEU A 897 -6.96 6.68 10.24
N ILE A 898 -7.83 5.80 10.76
CA ILE A 898 -7.74 5.08 12.03
C ILE A 898 -7.21 3.63 11.83
N TRP A 899 -7.04 3.16 10.60
CA TRP A 899 -6.56 1.79 10.34
C TRP A 899 -5.77 1.71 9.02
N PRO A 900 -4.43 1.53 9.04
CA PRO A 900 -3.73 1.04 7.86
C PRO A 900 -4.21 -0.38 7.59
N ALA A 901 -4.56 -0.71 6.35
CA ALA A 901 -4.91 -2.07 5.96
C ALA A 901 -3.82 -3.02 6.46
N ARG A 902 -4.15 -3.91 7.43
CA ARG A 902 -3.22 -4.94 7.86
C ARG A 902 -2.94 -5.86 6.67
N PRO A 903 -1.68 -6.26 6.43
CA PRO A 903 -1.39 -7.23 5.40
C PRO A 903 -2.06 -8.58 5.73
N HIS A 904 -2.33 -9.35 4.69
CA HIS A 904 -3.28 -10.49 4.63
C HIS A 904 -2.98 -11.70 5.55
N TRP A 905 -2.01 -11.63 6.48
CA TRP A 905 -1.58 -12.77 7.31
C TRP A 905 -2.38 -12.99 8.61
N TYR A 906 -3.30 -12.10 8.99
CA TYR A 906 -4.15 -12.27 10.19
C TYR A 906 -5.65 -12.37 9.87
N ARG A 907 -6.07 -13.43 9.16
CA ARG A 907 -7.48 -13.87 9.11
C ARG A 907 -7.61 -15.35 9.44
N ARG A 908 -7.28 -15.72 10.68
CA ARG A 908 -7.64 -17.02 11.27
C ARG A 908 -8.11 -16.91 12.73
N THR A 909 -8.87 -15.89 13.07
CA THR A 909 -9.69 -15.89 14.31
C THR A 909 -10.92 -15.02 14.09
N GLY A 910 -12.08 -15.66 13.88
CA GLY A 910 -13.36 -14.98 13.72
C GLY A 910 -13.89 -14.49 15.06
N ILE A 911 -13.92 -13.17 15.25
CA ILE A 911 -14.74 -12.48 16.25
C ILE A 911 -15.23 -11.17 15.63
N SER A 912 -16.55 -11.01 15.49
CA SER A 912 -17.19 -9.77 15.03
C SER A 912 -17.30 -8.76 16.17
N VAL A 913 -17.18 -7.46 15.85
CA VAL A 913 -17.38 -6.37 16.80
C VAL A 913 -18.48 -5.44 16.25
N GLN A 914 -19.69 -5.61 16.77
CA GLN A 914 -20.79 -4.65 16.69
C GLN A 914 -21.18 -4.31 18.13
N ALA A 915 -20.77 -3.14 18.62
CA ALA A 915 -21.41 -2.37 19.69
C ALA A 915 -20.42 -1.28 20.15
N MET A 916 -20.59 -0.04 19.68
CA MET A 916 -20.23 1.20 20.40
C MET A 916 -20.58 2.43 19.54
N HIS A 917 -21.86 2.79 19.51
CA HIS A 917 -22.30 4.16 19.20
C HIS A 917 -23.56 4.48 20.00
N ALA A 918 -23.37 5.05 21.19
CA ALA A 918 -24.35 5.89 21.88
C ALA A 918 -23.60 6.70 22.93
N GLY A 919 -23.63 8.03 22.82
CA GLY A 919 -23.05 8.92 23.84
C GLY A 919 -22.67 10.30 23.32
N GLY A 920 -23.68 11.11 22.98
CA GLY A 920 -23.51 12.55 22.77
C GLY A 920 -23.29 13.26 24.12
N SER A 921 -22.40 14.24 24.09
CA SER A 921 -22.00 15.11 25.20
C SER A 921 -22.93 16.32 25.38
N ASN A 922 -23.36 16.59 26.61
CA ASN A 922 -23.68 17.95 27.06
C ASN A 922 -23.28 18.10 28.55
N PRO A 923 -22.69 19.22 29.00
CA PRO A 923 -22.06 19.34 30.32
C PRO A 923 -22.97 19.99 31.39
N SER A 924 -22.57 19.78 32.65
CA SER A 924 -23.02 20.42 33.90
C SER A 924 -24.20 19.78 34.66
N MET A 925 -23.89 19.16 35.81
CA MET A 925 -24.43 19.50 37.14
C MET A 925 -23.89 18.57 38.25
N LYS A 926 -23.27 19.22 39.24
CA LYS A 926 -23.02 18.89 40.67
C LYS A 926 -23.22 17.46 41.23
N ALA A 927 -22.12 16.99 41.84
CA ALA A 927 -21.92 16.32 43.14
C ALA A 927 -23.08 15.64 43.92
N ASN A 928 -22.67 14.50 44.51
CA ASN A 928 -23.17 13.79 45.71
C ASN A 928 -24.45 12.95 45.63
N THR A 929 -24.25 11.62 45.68
CA THR A 929 -24.88 10.57 46.52
C THR A 929 -24.71 9.25 45.74
N GLY A 930 -24.17 8.17 46.28
CA GLY A 930 -24.39 7.59 47.59
C GLY A 930 -24.85 6.16 47.33
N GLU A 931 -24.04 5.20 47.80
CA GLU A 931 -24.28 3.76 47.79
C GLU A 931 -25.75 3.34 47.84
N ARG A 932 -26.15 2.49 46.89
CA ARG A 932 -27.13 1.38 47.03
C ARG A 932 -27.58 0.98 45.63
N PHE A 933 -27.05 -0.12 45.09
CA PHE A 933 -27.80 -1.09 44.27
C PHE A 933 -26.91 -2.31 43.94
N PHE A 934 -26.34 -2.92 44.99
CA PHE A 934 -25.83 -4.29 44.96
C PHE A 934 -26.68 -5.12 45.93
N ARG A 935 -27.74 -5.76 45.43
CA ARG A 935 -28.37 -6.99 45.98
C ARG A 935 -29.57 -7.36 45.11
N ARG A 936 -29.63 -8.64 44.69
CA ARG A 936 -30.51 -9.28 43.68
C ARG A 936 -30.10 -8.88 42.26
N ILE A 937 -29.43 -9.73 41.46
CA ILE A 937 -29.81 -11.09 41.07
C ILE A 937 -28.53 -11.93 40.95
N GLY A 938 -28.31 -12.80 41.94
CA GLY A 938 -27.36 -13.90 41.85
C GLY A 938 -28.15 -15.20 41.87
N SER A 939 -28.35 -15.82 40.71
CA SER A 939 -28.73 -17.23 40.53
C SER A 939 -29.07 -17.48 39.05
N ASN A 940 -28.04 -17.67 38.22
CA ASN A 940 -28.03 -18.60 37.09
C ASN A 940 -26.86 -18.29 36.17
N THR A 941 -25.72 -18.96 36.41
CA THR A 941 -24.73 -19.43 35.41
C THR A 941 -23.49 -19.96 36.14
N ARG A 942 -23.69 -20.93 37.04
CA ARG A 942 -22.66 -21.87 37.48
C ARG A 942 -23.12 -23.29 37.18
N SER A 943 -23.37 -23.55 35.90
CA SER A 943 -23.66 -24.89 35.36
C SER A 943 -23.45 -24.87 33.83
N SER A 944 -22.20 -24.72 33.40
CA SER A 944 -21.77 -25.11 32.03
C SER A 944 -20.24 -25.09 31.83
N MET A 945 -19.46 -24.47 32.72
CA MET A 945 -17.98 -24.47 32.65
C MET A 945 -17.29 -25.65 33.39
N ARG A 946 -17.91 -26.84 33.39
CA ARG A 946 -17.24 -28.10 33.78
C ARG A 946 -17.47 -29.27 32.80
N ALA A 947 -17.99 -28.99 31.61
CA ALA A 947 -18.14 -29.96 30.54
C ALA A 947 -17.68 -29.39 29.19
N ARG A 948 -16.38 -29.05 29.07
CA ARG A 948 -15.67 -28.79 27.80
C ARG A 948 -14.14 -28.77 27.99
N ARG A 949 -13.65 -29.67 28.86
CA ARG A 949 -12.22 -30.00 29.04
C ARG A 949 -12.06 -31.52 29.05
N ALA A 950 -12.64 -32.16 28.04
CA ALA A 950 -12.39 -33.52 27.59
C ALA A 950 -12.94 -33.56 26.16
N ILE A 951 -12.22 -34.22 25.23
CA ILE A 951 -12.44 -34.23 23.77
C ILE A 951 -11.70 -33.11 23.01
N TRP A 952 -10.35 -33.19 23.02
CA TRP A 952 -9.51 -33.02 21.81
C TRP A 952 -8.07 -33.49 22.10
N LYS A 953 -7.93 -34.81 22.34
CA LYS A 953 -6.67 -35.55 22.23
C LYS A 953 -7.01 -36.92 21.64
N ASN A 954 -6.95 -37.02 20.31
CA ASN A 954 -6.66 -38.23 19.51
C ASN A 954 -7.28 -38.09 18.12
N LYS A 955 -6.43 -37.85 17.11
CA LYS A 955 -6.41 -38.51 15.79
C LYS A 955 -5.57 -37.69 14.81
N LYS A 956 -4.35 -38.16 14.53
CA LYS A 956 -3.80 -38.39 13.17
C LYS A 956 -2.35 -38.87 13.31
N ARG A 957 -2.18 -40.20 13.25
CA ARG A 957 -0.91 -40.84 12.89
C ARG A 957 -0.73 -40.72 11.36
N PRO A 958 0.51 -40.62 10.85
CA PRO A 958 0.81 -40.60 9.43
C PRO A 958 0.68 -42.02 8.82
N LEU A 959 0.04 -42.11 7.65
CA LEU A 959 -0.01 -43.32 6.85
C LEU A 959 1.30 -43.48 6.08
N ARG A 960 1.92 -44.65 6.29
CA ARG A 960 3.08 -45.17 5.56
C ARG A 960 2.62 -45.67 4.18
N TYR A 961 3.39 -45.33 3.14
CA TYR A 961 3.34 -46.00 1.84
C TYR A 961 3.81 -47.47 1.97
N PRO A 962 3.15 -48.46 1.34
CA PRO A 962 3.72 -49.77 1.13
C PRO A 962 4.40 -49.83 -0.24
N ALA A 963 5.71 -50.08 -0.24
CA ALA A 963 6.46 -50.56 -1.39
C ALA A 963 6.42 -52.10 -1.38
N LEU A 964 5.89 -52.71 -2.44
CA LEU A 964 6.09 -54.11 -2.78
C LEU A 964 6.28 -54.22 -4.30
N TRP A 965 7.54 -54.34 -4.71
CA TRP A 965 7.96 -54.92 -5.98
C TRP A 965 8.29 -56.40 -5.75
N PRO A 966 7.95 -57.33 -6.66
CA PRO A 966 8.58 -58.63 -6.71
C PRO A 966 9.81 -58.61 -7.65
N THR A 967 10.85 -59.28 -7.16
CA THR A 967 12.18 -59.48 -7.73
C THR A 967 12.19 -60.43 -8.92
N VAL A 968 12.88 -60.11 -10.03
CA VAL A 968 13.56 -61.10 -10.90
C VAL A 968 14.81 -60.49 -11.58
N ALA A 969 15.95 -61.08 -11.22
CA ALA A 969 17.23 -61.31 -11.91
C ALA A 969 17.75 -60.42 -13.08
N GLN A 970 19.02 -60.02 -12.93
CA GLN A 970 19.96 -59.67 -14.02
C GLN A 970 20.16 -60.83 -15.02
N PRO A 971 20.64 -60.54 -16.25
CA PRO A 971 22.09 -60.72 -16.47
C PRO A 971 22.77 -59.67 -17.37
N GLN A 972 24.02 -59.39 -17.01
CA GLN A 972 25.23 -59.13 -17.83
C GLN A 972 25.07 -58.66 -19.30
N ARG A 973 25.58 -57.46 -19.61
CA ARG A 973 26.93 -57.20 -20.18
C ARG A 973 27.21 -55.71 -20.23
#